data_AF-A2F6Z9-F1
#
_entry.id   AF-A2F6Z9-F1
#
_cell.length_a   1.000
_cell.length_b   1.000
_cell.length_c   1.000
_cell.angle_alpha   90.00
_cell.angle_beta   90.00
_cell.angle_gamma   90.00
#
_symmetry.space_group_name_H-M   'P 1'
#
loop_
_entity.id
_entity.type
_entity.pdbx_description
1 polymer ?
#
loop_
_entity_poly.entity_id
_entity_poly.type
_entity_poly.pdbx_seq_one_letter_code
_entity_poly.pdbx_strand_id
1 'polypeptide(L)'
;MENNMFEELLEMANEIVEGANNEEQISEEKSLEKGKANISTFLRNLSPLHYELLVHDMAVPLFGTLFDSETGALTPFGAVFAEDFSIISQDVPVYMSYFSKYSRAPSLNRLGEETMTPLSLFKFLQAIFESPGTLLPALQSEQPVLSSFIVIVFSNIRTLASKITFFDVYMEIKSIIDSVEAEDKTFITDIVEDALGEASLTSYIGRGTKYLSDEVRAYVIKETGATQQILDELQSKIGHTTNYLMFNTYLHQQANTYESTWTKSFSSTKEMFKDAEQNLISLSQKVGEMIAKSPPTGNIHFRIKVTWDQKFQNTQVSNSAFVEFTYLGYTIRASLSSGYAEFALPFYDKPQDISGTIYYISEKRKDTPFQVADANAYRVLYTFLISGVSKDYTKTEKFKKHGKLISILCGEVNIGAIIMKSDGVPINQSQISDDSVDLYVLLDYMTTKLVIDWTRTSGRMSLVPPQDFFIAIIDYSMRHAIPATTVFVLILRKLYEGWCDAESYLNAFTVLFMVTRNAIELCKSTETVKDTFNGIVNDMQKKVPLELYNRLKNPVRYEKSSLMSLLTLTGLIVDSDFRTLLDKFLKEAKSYFVKSIFVTLKPVESDSPTTDEAMVLWEYVKGYKRNTRNSTASTGSIEGLNDPKNFTFSVTGLADSMSIISQRSKFVKTYYENNVVPADFRTISGDTELFQTLSIYLVKVFLKLPIQLNDKALFKFVLAYREVWEFLKFGPEYSPYKLFFDIVLEWISSISGRLIEWTQRAVDIDTFEVDNDSEMTSTSIGDLMTMFSQSFSFVKSLKWKNKNIVEIILTYIASCDGCLRLYTKLLTYRIIKYFPKDIIVKTTDNQYVLSAMKQVESYNIESATPQQMYVMINDFSMIKPKWECFVQNFRPLIGAAPVPEHLLDPVPYVYDIMNVIPSLFSSLIEYEVYDYVSKRLWVENSSFKKIFIKKASKKVLHPEFSSRGSMFFNDLFEKCTQFIETRADQLVNHISKENMMSMLGGFFSGLDAGLMNLMISEEPIKHKRIVTIMNFIQDVLATLFEPMKDNFGVTASLYVKWAWRSKLLLDNINIEPLNSVTKMNTESGQRGLIFYILSRSYTNDRYSVYSAQQRDLTYIGMRFSSLL
;
A
#
# COMPACT_ATOMS: atom_id res chain seq x y z
N MET A 1 -0.57 33.47 40.60
CA MET A 1 -1.19 32.18 40.20
C MET A 1 -0.75 31.73 38.80
N GLU A 2 -0.25 32.60 37.92
CA GLU A 2 0.15 32.23 36.54
C GLU A 2 1.44 31.37 36.42
N ASN A 3 2.38 31.45 37.36
CA ASN A 3 3.61 30.63 37.31
C ASN A 3 3.39 29.13 37.65
N ASN A 4 2.37 28.77 38.43
CA ASN A 4 2.12 27.36 38.79
C ASN A 4 1.52 26.56 37.63
N MET A 5 0.63 27.15 36.84
CA MET A 5 -0.05 26.44 35.75
C MET A 5 0.92 25.99 34.67
N PHE A 6 1.93 26.81 34.37
CA PHE A 6 2.94 26.49 33.36
C PHE A 6 3.89 25.38 33.81
N GLU A 7 4.35 25.42 35.07
CA GLU A 7 5.18 24.35 35.63
C GLU A 7 4.41 23.03 35.74
N GLU A 8 3.15 23.07 36.18
CA GLU A 8 2.26 21.89 36.19
C GLU A 8 2.03 21.32 34.78
N LEU A 9 1.82 22.17 33.76
CA LEU A 9 1.69 21.76 32.37
C LEU A 9 2.98 21.14 31.81
N LEU A 10 4.15 21.69 32.18
CA LEU A 10 5.44 21.13 31.80
C LEU A 10 5.71 19.79 32.48
N GLU A 11 5.38 19.63 33.76
CA GLU A 11 5.51 18.37 34.49
C GLU A 11 4.60 17.30 33.87
N MET A 12 3.32 17.59 33.65
CA MET A 12 2.38 16.67 32.97
C MET A 12 2.83 16.31 31.54
N ALA A 13 3.33 17.29 30.77
CA ALA A 13 3.84 17.04 29.43
C ALA A 13 5.18 16.28 29.38
N ASN A 14 5.92 16.23 30.50
CA ASN A 14 7.18 15.51 30.63
C ASN A 14 6.99 14.08 31.16
N GLU A 15 5.95 13.78 31.93
CA GLU A 15 5.62 12.39 32.33
C GLU A 15 5.21 11.50 31.13
N ILE A 16 4.64 12.08 30.08
CA ILE A 16 4.21 11.37 28.85
C ILE A 16 5.41 10.92 27.98
N VAL A 17 6.62 11.40 28.27
CA VAL A 17 7.78 11.39 27.33
C VAL A 17 8.58 10.09 27.29
N GLU A 18 8.61 9.29 28.35
CA GLU A 18 9.56 8.18 28.43
C GLU A 18 9.28 7.01 27.44
N GLY A 19 8.16 7.05 26.69
CA GLY A 19 7.80 6.05 25.66
C GLY A 19 7.96 6.47 24.19
N ALA A 20 8.19 7.75 23.87
CA ALA A 20 7.89 8.30 22.54
C ALA A 20 8.96 8.05 21.44
N ASN A 21 10.07 7.39 21.73
CA ASN A 21 11.10 7.10 20.72
C ASN A 21 10.72 5.95 19.76
N ASN A 22 9.58 5.28 19.97
CA ASN A 22 9.12 4.12 19.20
C ASN A 22 7.67 4.22 18.66
N GLU A 23 6.96 5.34 18.81
CA GLU A 23 5.53 5.39 18.41
C GLU A 23 5.33 5.69 16.91
N GLU A 24 4.42 4.93 16.28
CA GLU A 24 3.90 5.17 14.93
C GLU A 24 3.28 6.57 14.83
N GLN A 25 3.41 7.20 13.66
CA GLN A 25 2.72 8.45 13.36
C GLN A 25 1.21 8.29 13.58
N ILE A 26 0.61 9.20 14.35
CA ILE A 26 -0.83 9.22 14.60
C ILE A 26 -1.51 9.66 13.31
N SER A 27 -2.16 8.70 12.63
CA SER A 27 -2.95 8.98 11.45
C SER A 27 -4.30 9.62 11.79
N GLU A 28 -4.86 10.34 10.83
CA GLU A 28 -6.16 10.99 10.99
C GLU A 28 -7.28 9.97 11.26
N GLU A 29 -7.26 8.84 10.55
CA GLU A 29 -8.22 7.74 10.72
C GLU A 29 -8.15 7.11 12.12
N LYS A 30 -6.95 6.73 12.59
CA LYS A 30 -6.76 6.15 13.94
C LYS A 30 -7.20 7.12 15.04
N SER A 31 -6.97 8.42 14.85
CA SER A 31 -7.40 9.46 15.79
C SER A 31 -8.92 9.57 15.89
N LEU A 32 -9.61 9.56 14.74
CA LEU A 32 -11.07 9.60 14.69
C LEU A 32 -11.69 8.34 15.33
N GLU A 33 -11.11 7.16 15.09
CA GLU A 33 -11.55 5.91 15.73
C GLU A 33 -11.42 5.97 17.26
N LYS A 34 -10.31 6.52 17.77
CA LYS A 34 -10.10 6.71 19.21
C LYS A 34 -11.11 7.69 19.81
N GLY A 35 -11.38 8.82 19.14
CA GLY A 35 -12.39 9.79 19.58
C GLY A 35 -13.78 9.17 19.69
N LYS A 36 -14.17 8.37 18.68
CA LYS A 36 -15.43 7.63 18.67
C LYS A 36 -15.56 6.65 19.84
N ALA A 37 -14.48 5.93 20.18
CA ALA A 37 -14.49 4.97 21.28
C ALA A 37 -14.73 5.64 22.65
N ASN A 38 -14.38 6.93 22.79
CA ASN A 38 -14.57 7.69 24.02
C ASN A 38 -16.02 8.18 24.22
N ILE A 39 -16.82 8.25 23.15
CA ILE A 39 -18.22 8.69 23.25
C ILE A 39 -19.05 7.61 23.94
N SER A 40 -19.71 7.96 25.05
CA SER A 40 -20.56 7.03 25.82
C SER A 40 -21.65 6.42 24.92
N THR A 41 -21.62 5.10 24.77
CA THR A 41 -22.59 4.32 23.97
C THR A 41 -23.81 3.86 24.77
N PHE A 42 -23.98 4.32 26.01
CA PHE A 42 -25.13 4.00 26.88
C PHE A 42 -26.41 4.72 26.41
N LEU A 43 -26.78 4.51 25.15
CA LEU A 43 -28.05 4.96 24.58
C LEU A 43 -29.15 4.12 25.23
N ARG A 44 -29.97 4.73 26.08
CA ARG A 44 -31.20 4.09 26.58
C ARG A 44 -32.04 3.66 25.38
N ASN A 45 -32.36 2.37 25.32
CA ASN A 45 -33.00 1.66 24.20
C ASN A 45 -34.14 2.42 23.49
N LEU A 46 -33.83 3.14 22.42
CA LEU A 46 -34.80 3.50 21.37
C LEU A 46 -34.65 2.49 20.23
N SER A 47 -35.74 1.79 19.91
CA SER A 47 -35.74 0.78 18.83
C SER A 47 -35.59 1.42 17.44
N PRO A 48 -35.17 0.66 16.40
CA PRO A 48 -35.17 1.14 15.01
C PRO A 48 -36.51 1.71 14.52
N LEU A 49 -37.63 1.33 15.15
CA LEU A 49 -38.95 1.87 14.87
C LEU A 49 -39.12 3.31 15.38
N HIS A 50 -38.56 3.62 16.56
CA HIS A 50 -38.51 5.01 17.04
C HIS A 50 -37.66 5.87 16.11
N TYR A 51 -36.60 5.29 15.53
CA TYR A 51 -35.77 5.93 14.51
C TYR A 51 -36.53 6.20 13.20
N GLU A 52 -37.31 5.25 12.68
CA GLU A 52 -38.15 5.48 11.49
C GLU A 52 -39.22 6.57 11.75
N LEU A 53 -39.88 6.55 12.90
CA LEU A 53 -40.86 7.59 13.29
C LEU A 53 -40.22 8.98 13.42
N LEU A 54 -39.02 9.09 14.00
CA LEU A 54 -38.34 10.37 14.20
C LEU A 54 -37.76 10.98 12.92
N VAL A 55 -37.13 10.17 12.06
CA VAL A 55 -36.46 10.68 10.86
C VAL A 55 -37.44 10.77 9.68
N HIS A 56 -38.38 9.84 9.56
CA HIS A 56 -39.26 9.75 8.38
C HIS A 56 -40.55 10.57 8.52
N ASP A 57 -41.11 10.72 9.73
CA ASP A 57 -42.36 11.49 9.95
C ASP A 57 -42.13 12.93 10.43
N MET A 58 -40.95 13.27 10.97
CA MET A 58 -40.63 14.65 11.41
C MET A 58 -39.80 15.44 10.37
N ALA A 59 -38.82 14.83 9.68
CA ALA A 59 -37.74 15.61 9.06
C ALA A 59 -37.83 15.88 7.54
N VAL A 60 -38.51 15.08 6.71
CA VAL A 60 -38.20 15.12 5.25
C VAL A 60 -38.84 16.29 4.48
N PRO A 61 -40.15 16.60 4.53
CA PRO A 61 -40.73 17.44 3.45
C PRO A 61 -40.88 18.95 3.69
N LEU A 62 -40.83 19.47 4.92
CA LEU A 62 -40.73 20.94 5.15
C LEU A 62 -39.25 21.42 5.05
N PHE A 63 -38.31 20.49 5.16
CA PHE A 63 -36.89 20.82 5.20
C PHE A 63 -36.27 20.88 3.83
N GLY A 64 -36.70 20.10 2.83
CA GLY A 64 -36.27 20.37 1.46
C GLY A 64 -36.74 21.73 0.94
N THR A 65 -37.79 22.33 1.51
CA THR A 65 -38.19 23.70 1.15
C THR A 65 -37.37 24.76 1.88
N LEU A 66 -36.91 24.54 3.12
CA LEU A 66 -36.12 25.50 3.90
C LEU A 66 -34.59 25.34 3.73
N PHE A 67 -34.11 24.14 3.43
CA PHE A 67 -32.69 23.80 3.35
C PHE A 67 -32.36 23.05 2.05
N ASP A 68 -31.19 23.33 1.51
CA ASP A 68 -30.59 22.56 0.43
C ASP A 68 -30.09 21.22 0.97
N SER A 69 -30.53 20.12 0.36
CA SER A 69 -30.29 18.76 0.86
C SER A 69 -28.83 18.30 0.73
N GLU A 70 -28.04 18.92 -0.15
CA GLU A 70 -26.63 18.58 -0.34
C GLU A 70 -25.72 19.37 0.60
N THR A 71 -26.04 20.63 0.85
CA THR A 71 -25.19 21.57 1.59
C THR A 71 -25.67 21.88 3.01
N GLY A 72 -26.95 21.61 3.31
CA GLY A 72 -27.60 22.03 4.55
C GLY A 72 -27.80 23.54 4.67
N ALA A 73 -27.53 24.31 3.60
CA ALA A 73 -27.68 25.75 3.59
C ALA A 73 -29.16 26.15 3.46
N LEU A 74 -29.53 27.35 3.89
CA LEU A 74 -30.89 27.84 3.67
C LEU A 74 -31.18 28.02 2.18
N THR A 75 -32.32 27.51 1.71
CA THR A 75 -32.83 27.87 0.37
C THR A 75 -33.23 29.36 0.38
N PRO A 76 -33.51 29.99 -0.78
CA PRO A 76 -34.06 31.34 -0.82
C PRO A 76 -35.34 31.49 0.02
N PHE A 77 -36.20 30.46 0.04
CA PHE A 77 -37.40 30.41 0.87
C PHE A 77 -37.04 30.26 2.36
N GLY A 78 -36.08 29.41 2.70
CA GLY A 78 -35.58 29.26 4.07
C GLY A 78 -34.92 30.51 4.63
N ALA A 79 -34.24 31.29 3.78
CA ALA A 79 -33.63 32.56 4.15
C ALA A 79 -34.69 33.62 4.47
N VAL A 80 -35.70 33.75 3.61
CA VAL A 80 -36.84 34.64 3.84
C VAL A 80 -37.63 34.18 5.07
N PHE A 81 -37.86 32.88 5.22
CA PHE A 81 -38.50 32.30 6.40
C PHE A 81 -37.72 32.62 7.68
N ALA A 82 -36.39 32.45 7.69
CA ALA A 82 -35.56 32.77 8.84
C ALA A 82 -35.57 34.27 9.16
N GLU A 83 -35.58 35.13 8.14
CA GLU A 83 -35.64 36.59 8.28
C GLU A 83 -37.01 37.05 8.81
N ASP A 84 -38.11 36.57 8.24
CA ASP A 84 -39.47 36.87 8.66
C ASP A 84 -39.78 36.35 10.07
N PHE A 85 -39.29 35.15 10.40
CA PHE A 85 -39.45 34.55 11.75
C PHE A 85 -38.49 35.11 12.79
N SER A 86 -37.38 35.75 12.38
CA SER A 86 -36.45 36.41 13.31
C SER A 86 -37.13 37.49 14.16
N ILE A 87 -38.20 38.08 13.63
CA ILE A 87 -39.05 39.07 14.29
C ILE A 87 -39.80 38.44 15.48
N ILE A 88 -40.09 37.14 15.39
CA ILE A 88 -40.87 36.38 16.38
C ILE A 88 -39.95 35.69 17.40
N SER A 89 -38.79 35.16 16.97
CA SER A 89 -37.81 34.53 17.84
C SER A 89 -36.38 34.74 17.35
N GLN A 90 -35.53 35.30 18.22
CA GLN A 90 -34.10 35.49 17.96
C GLN A 90 -33.33 34.16 17.89
N ASP A 91 -33.90 33.06 18.40
CA ASP A 91 -33.26 31.74 18.32
C ASP A 91 -33.32 31.14 16.92
N VAL A 92 -34.33 31.50 16.09
CA VAL A 92 -34.52 30.90 14.76
C VAL A 92 -33.34 31.20 13.82
N PRO A 93 -32.88 32.45 13.65
CA PRO A 93 -31.67 32.72 12.88
C PRO A 93 -30.44 31.99 13.42
N VAL A 94 -30.31 31.89 14.75
CA VAL A 94 -29.16 31.25 15.41
C VAL A 94 -29.16 29.74 15.19
N TYR A 95 -30.32 29.09 15.26
CA TYR A 95 -30.53 27.69 14.86
C TYR A 95 -30.13 27.44 13.40
N MET A 96 -30.49 28.36 12.51
CA MET A 96 -30.19 28.23 11.08
C MET A 96 -28.75 28.69 10.72
N SER A 97 -28.03 29.33 11.65
CA SER A 97 -26.81 30.09 11.34
C SER A 97 -25.57 29.26 10.98
N TYR A 98 -25.49 28.00 11.44
CA TYR A 98 -24.29 27.16 11.22
C TYR A 98 -24.02 26.95 9.71
N PHE A 99 -25.08 26.85 8.89
CA PHE A 99 -24.97 26.64 7.44
C PHE A 99 -25.60 27.72 6.56
N SER A 100 -26.40 28.64 7.10
CA SER A 100 -27.19 29.57 6.28
C SER A 100 -26.38 30.41 5.28
N LYS A 101 -25.10 30.69 5.57
CA LYS A 101 -24.22 31.51 4.70
C LYS A 101 -23.50 30.76 3.58
N TYR A 102 -23.64 29.44 3.51
CA TYR A 102 -23.21 28.69 2.31
C TYR A 102 -24.10 28.95 1.08
N SER A 103 -25.26 29.61 1.26
CA SER A 103 -26.25 29.77 0.19
C SER A 103 -26.01 30.98 -0.73
N ARG A 104 -25.18 31.95 -0.34
CA ARG A 104 -24.98 33.20 -1.09
C ARG A 104 -23.51 33.63 -1.05
N ALA A 105 -22.89 33.76 -2.21
CA ALA A 105 -21.67 34.56 -2.33
C ALA A 105 -22.10 36.04 -2.26
N PRO A 106 -21.53 36.85 -1.35
CA PRO A 106 -21.78 38.28 -1.32
C PRO A 106 -21.45 38.90 -2.68
N SER A 107 -22.18 39.95 -3.09
CA SER A 107 -21.61 40.79 -4.14
C SER A 107 -20.38 41.50 -3.56
N LEU A 108 -19.21 41.42 -4.22
CA LEU A 108 -17.98 42.07 -3.76
C LEU A 108 -18.19 43.57 -3.41
N ASN A 109 -19.14 44.24 -4.08
CA ASN A 109 -19.50 45.63 -3.85
C ASN A 109 -20.36 45.90 -2.58
N ARG A 110 -20.81 44.86 -1.86
CA ARG A 110 -21.68 44.96 -0.66
C ARG A 110 -21.13 44.21 0.56
N LEU A 111 -19.94 43.62 0.49
CA LEU A 111 -19.29 42.90 1.60
C LEU A 111 -19.29 43.71 2.90
N GLY A 112 -19.20 45.05 2.82
CA GLY A 112 -19.11 45.88 4.01
C GLY A 112 -20.33 45.83 4.96
N GLU A 113 -21.53 45.53 4.46
CA GLU A 113 -22.76 45.51 5.28
C GLU A 113 -23.19 44.10 5.68
N GLU A 114 -22.57 43.07 5.13
CA GLU A 114 -22.96 41.68 5.39
C GLU A 114 -22.39 41.16 6.72
N THR A 115 -23.18 40.34 7.40
CA THR A 115 -22.76 39.72 8.66
C THR A 115 -21.66 38.68 8.41
N MET A 116 -20.67 38.58 9.28
CA MET A 116 -19.63 37.55 9.25
C MET A 116 -20.03 36.38 10.16
N THR A 117 -20.19 35.15 9.64
CA THR A 117 -20.43 33.99 10.53
C THR A 117 -19.14 33.55 11.21
N PRO A 118 -19.24 32.87 12.37
CA PRO A 118 -18.13 32.14 12.97
C PRO A 118 -17.36 31.24 11.99
N LEU A 119 -18.07 30.59 11.07
CA LEU A 119 -17.48 29.74 10.05
C LEU A 119 -16.77 30.50 8.93
N SER A 120 -17.32 31.62 8.46
CA SER A 120 -16.61 32.50 7.52
C SER A 120 -15.36 33.10 8.18
N LEU A 121 -15.43 33.43 9.47
CA LEU A 121 -14.26 33.84 10.25
C LEU A 121 -13.23 32.71 10.37
N PHE A 122 -13.65 31.49 10.66
CA PHE A 122 -12.74 30.34 10.68
C PHE A 122 -12.05 30.11 9.33
N LYS A 123 -12.80 30.18 8.22
CA LYS A 123 -12.23 30.06 6.86
C LYS A 123 -11.29 31.21 6.51
N PHE A 124 -11.61 32.44 6.93
CA PHE A 124 -10.72 33.59 6.77
C PHE A 124 -9.40 33.38 7.53
N LEU A 125 -9.46 32.92 8.78
CA LEU A 125 -8.27 32.58 9.56
C LEU A 125 -7.47 31.44 8.94
N GLN A 126 -8.17 30.45 8.37
CA GLN A 126 -7.55 29.35 7.64
C GLN A 126 -6.78 29.88 6.42
N ALA A 127 -7.42 30.70 5.57
CA ALA A 127 -6.80 31.28 4.39
C ALA A 127 -5.59 32.16 4.75
N ILE A 128 -5.70 32.98 5.80
CA ILE A 128 -4.57 33.77 6.32
C ILE A 128 -3.44 32.85 6.82
N PHE A 129 -3.76 31.83 7.60
CA PHE A 129 -2.77 30.90 8.14
C PHE A 129 -2.09 30.08 7.03
N GLU A 130 -2.80 29.80 5.94
CA GLU A 130 -2.32 29.05 4.77
C GLU A 130 -1.63 29.90 3.70
N SER A 131 -1.71 31.24 3.80
CA SER A 131 -1.06 32.17 2.87
C SER A 131 0.49 32.12 2.83
N PRO A 132 1.23 31.87 3.93
CA PRO A 132 2.71 31.81 3.87
C PRO A 132 3.25 30.66 3.00
N GLY A 133 2.44 29.62 2.76
CA GLY A 133 2.82 28.44 1.98
C GLY A 133 2.66 28.65 0.47
N THR A 134 1.88 29.66 0.07
CA THR A 134 1.56 29.99 -1.32
C THR A 134 2.28 31.25 -1.81
N LEU A 135 3.07 31.90 -0.94
CA LEU A 135 3.89 33.06 -1.30
C LEU A 135 4.83 32.76 -2.49
N LEU A 136 4.83 33.67 -3.47
CA LEU A 136 5.76 33.62 -4.59
C LEU A 136 7.22 33.69 -4.10
N PRO A 137 8.18 33.04 -4.77
CA PRO A 137 9.60 33.08 -4.39
C PRO A 137 10.17 34.49 -4.20
N ALA A 138 9.64 35.47 -4.93
CA ALA A 138 10.03 36.88 -4.85
C ALA A 138 9.61 37.57 -3.53
N LEU A 139 8.62 37.03 -2.81
CA LEU A 139 8.09 37.57 -1.55
C LEU A 139 8.54 36.76 -0.32
N GLN A 140 9.50 35.84 -0.47
CA GLN A 140 10.04 35.07 0.67
C GLN A 140 10.74 35.96 1.70
N SER A 141 11.25 37.13 1.32
CA SER A 141 11.81 38.13 2.26
C SER A 141 10.77 38.67 3.24
N GLU A 142 9.51 38.72 2.82
CA GLU A 142 8.39 39.29 3.59
C GLU A 142 7.77 38.30 4.58
N GLN A 143 8.24 37.05 4.58
CA GLN A 143 7.68 35.98 5.40
C GLN A 143 7.72 36.28 6.93
N PRO A 144 8.78 36.87 7.52
CA PRO A 144 8.80 37.23 8.94
C PRO A 144 7.73 38.26 9.32
N VAL A 145 7.50 39.24 8.44
CA VAL A 145 6.48 40.29 8.61
C VAL A 145 5.09 39.67 8.58
N LEU A 146 4.79 38.82 7.59
CA LEU A 146 3.52 38.10 7.51
C LEU A 146 3.26 37.23 8.75
N SER A 147 4.32 36.67 9.33
CA SER A 147 4.21 35.80 10.49
C SER A 147 3.90 36.55 11.76
N SER A 148 4.53 37.71 11.93
CA SER A 148 4.21 38.65 13.01
C SER A 148 2.75 39.08 12.91
N PHE A 149 2.28 39.41 11.70
CA PHE A 149 0.88 39.70 11.42
C PHE A 149 -0.04 38.55 11.86
N ILE A 150 0.23 37.31 11.42
CA ILE A 150 -0.60 36.15 11.75
C ILE A 150 -0.69 35.95 13.27
N VAL A 151 0.41 36.04 14.01
CA VAL A 151 0.37 35.88 15.48
C VAL A 151 -0.46 36.97 16.15
N ILE A 152 -0.38 38.22 15.67
CA ILE A 152 -1.21 39.31 16.19
C ILE A 152 -2.69 39.07 15.87
N VAL A 153 -3.03 38.53 14.69
CA VAL A 153 -4.40 38.13 14.34
C VAL A 153 -4.95 37.11 15.33
N PHE A 154 -4.23 36.02 15.62
CA PHE A 154 -4.67 35.01 16.59
C PHE A 154 -4.69 35.53 18.03
N SER A 155 -3.83 36.50 18.37
CA SER A 155 -3.87 37.18 19.68
C SER A 155 -5.14 38.03 19.85
N ASN A 156 -5.70 38.53 18.75
CA ASN A 156 -6.91 39.35 18.73
C ASN A 156 -8.17 38.55 18.34
N ILE A 157 -8.12 37.21 18.36
CA ILE A 157 -9.23 36.37 17.89
C ILE A 157 -10.53 36.59 18.67
N ARG A 158 -10.45 36.86 19.98
CA ARG A 158 -11.61 37.18 20.81
C ARG A 158 -12.29 38.46 20.34
N THR A 159 -11.51 39.48 19.97
CA THR A 159 -12.01 40.74 19.41
C THR A 159 -12.63 40.50 18.03
N LEU A 160 -11.95 39.74 17.15
CA LEU A 160 -12.46 39.41 15.82
C LEU A 160 -13.77 38.61 15.87
N ALA A 161 -13.89 37.64 16.79
CA ALA A 161 -15.09 36.83 16.96
C ALA A 161 -16.30 37.62 17.47
N SER A 162 -16.07 38.76 18.15
CA SER A 162 -17.13 39.65 18.65
C SER A 162 -17.68 40.61 17.58
N LYS A 163 -17.00 40.74 16.43
CA LYS A 163 -17.44 41.63 15.34
C LYS A 163 -18.58 40.98 14.55
N ILE A 164 -19.56 41.80 14.15
CA ILE A 164 -20.79 41.31 13.53
C ILE A 164 -20.69 41.31 12.00
N THR A 165 -19.99 42.27 11.40
CA THR A 165 -19.90 42.43 9.93
C THR A 165 -18.50 42.17 9.38
N PHE A 166 -18.41 41.86 8.07
CA PHE A 166 -17.13 41.75 7.38
C PHE A 166 -16.35 43.07 7.41
N PHE A 167 -17.03 44.23 7.38
CA PHE A 167 -16.37 45.53 7.51
C PHE A 167 -15.73 45.72 8.89
N ASP A 168 -16.44 45.35 9.96
CA ASP A 168 -15.90 45.46 11.32
C ASP A 168 -14.66 44.58 11.51
N VAL A 169 -14.68 43.37 10.94
CA VAL A 169 -13.52 42.46 10.94
C VAL A 169 -12.39 43.05 10.10
N TYR A 170 -12.66 43.56 8.90
CA TYR A 170 -11.66 44.21 8.06
C TYR A 170 -11.02 45.42 8.74
N MET A 171 -11.80 46.27 9.40
CA MET A 171 -11.27 47.44 10.12
C MET A 171 -10.39 47.04 11.31
N GLU A 172 -10.76 45.97 12.02
CA GLU A 172 -9.92 45.42 13.09
C GLU A 172 -8.62 44.84 12.52
N ILE A 173 -8.70 44.09 11.40
CA ILE A 173 -7.52 43.56 10.71
C ILE A 173 -6.64 44.69 10.17
N LYS A 174 -7.22 45.78 9.67
CA LYS A 174 -6.48 46.95 9.21
C LYS A 174 -5.72 47.63 10.37
N SER A 175 -6.36 47.76 11.53
CA SER A 175 -5.69 48.20 12.76
C SER A 175 -4.50 47.29 13.12
N ILE A 176 -4.67 45.97 12.95
CA ILE A 176 -3.59 45.00 13.14
C ILE A 176 -2.47 45.19 12.10
N ILE A 177 -2.78 45.37 10.81
CA ILE A 177 -1.79 45.67 9.75
C ILE A 177 -1.01 46.94 10.10
N ASP A 178 -1.70 47.99 10.56
CA ASP A 178 -1.09 49.26 10.93
C ASP A 178 -0.13 49.09 12.14
N SER A 179 -0.39 48.13 13.03
CA SER A 179 0.48 47.82 14.18
C SER A 179 1.74 47.01 13.84
N VAL A 180 1.83 46.37 12.67
CA VAL A 180 3.00 45.59 12.26
C VAL A 180 4.15 46.52 11.84
N GLU A 181 5.35 46.31 12.35
CA GLU A 181 6.55 47.09 11.97
C GLU A 181 7.10 46.59 10.62
N ALA A 182 6.70 47.23 9.51
CA ALA A 182 7.23 46.94 8.16
C ALA A 182 7.16 48.19 7.24
N GLU A 183 8.15 48.34 6.35
CA GLU A 183 8.24 49.46 5.39
C GLU A 183 7.19 49.35 4.27
N ASP A 184 6.93 48.13 3.78
CA ASP A 184 5.87 47.83 2.82
C ASP A 184 4.86 46.85 3.44
N LYS A 185 3.59 47.24 3.42
CA LYS A 185 2.46 46.47 3.97
C LYS A 185 1.41 46.12 2.92
N THR A 186 1.63 46.51 1.66
CA THR A 186 0.63 46.29 0.59
C THR A 186 0.36 44.81 0.40
N PHE A 187 1.41 43.98 0.44
CA PHE A 187 1.28 42.53 0.28
C PHE A 187 0.41 41.87 1.37
N ILE A 188 0.43 42.38 2.61
CA ILE A 188 -0.44 41.88 3.69
C ILE A 188 -1.90 42.26 3.40
N THR A 189 -2.10 43.47 2.88
CA THR A 189 -3.42 43.96 2.50
C THR A 189 -4.01 43.10 1.38
N ASP A 190 -3.21 42.80 0.35
CA ASP A 190 -3.62 41.92 -0.76
C ASP A 190 -3.99 40.51 -0.25
N ILE A 191 -3.18 39.92 0.64
CA ILE A 191 -3.47 38.60 1.24
C ILE A 191 -4.77 38.63 2.05
N VAL A 192 -5.01 39.70 2.81
CA VAL A 192 -6.23 39.86 3.60
C VAL A 192 -7.45 40.03 2.70
N GLU A 193 -7.35 40.81 1.64
CA GLU A 193 -8.42 41.00 0.67
C GLU A 193 -8.74 39.70 -0.07
N ASP A 194 -7.72 38.94 -0.49
CA ASP A 194 -7.86 37.61 -1.09
C ASP A 194 -8.49 36.62 -0.10
N ALA A 195 -8.04 36.59 1.16
CA ALA A 195 -8.58 35.70 2.19
C ALA A 195 -10.04 36.04 2.54
N LEU A 196 -10.42 37.32 2.55
CA LEU A 196 -11.81 37.76 2.69
C LEU A 196 -12.63 37.36 1.46
N GLY A 197 -12.05 37.49 0.27
CA GLY A 197 -12.62 37.00 -0.98
C GLY A 197 -12.88 35.49 -0.91
N GLU A 198 -11.91 34.70 -0.51
CA GLU A 198 -12.02 33.24 -0.41
C GLU A 198 -13.03 32.80 0.65
N ALA A 199 -13.01 33.44 1.83
CA ALA A 199 -13.98 33.21 2.89
C ALA A 199 -15.42 33.55 2.45
N SER A 200 -15.57 34.46 1.48
CA SER A 200 -16.85 34.83 0.86
C SER A 200 -17.27 33.94 -0.32
N LEU A 201 -16.32 33.36 -1.08
CA LEU A 201 -16.53 32.65 -2.36
C LEU A 201 -16.60 31.11 -2.23
N THR A 202 -15.94 30.49 -1.25
CA THR A 202 -15.83 29.02 -1.11
C THR A 202 -17.13 28.31 -0.69
N SER A 203 -18.27 28.97 -0.83
CA SER A 203 -19.61 28.38 -0.79
C SER A 203 -20.04 27.76 -2.14
N TYR A 204 -19.35 28.06 -3.26
CA TYR A 204 -19.86 27.76 -4.60
C TYR A 204 -19.22 26.55 -5.34
N ILE A 205 -18.09 25.99 -4.87
CA ILE A 205 -17.24 25.10 -5.72
C ILE A 205 -17.45 23.58 -5.46
N GLY A 206 -18.42 23.17 -4.65
CA GLY A 206 -18.82 21.75 -4.52
C GLY A 206 -19.82 21.31 -5.58
N ARG A 207 -19.47 21.30 -6.88
CA ARG A 207 -20.39 20.84 -7.95
C ARG A 207 -20.58 19.32 -7.94
N GLY A 208 -21.84 18.91 -7.76
CA GLY A 208 -22.31 17.53 -7.89
C GLY A 208 -23.76 17.36 -8.37
N THR A 209 -24.40 18.36 -8.97
CA THR A 209 -25.72 18.18 -9.61
C THR A 209 -25.61 17.22 -10.81
N LYS A 210 -25.92 15.94 -10.61
CA LYS A 210 -26.33 15.03 -11.69
C LYS A 210 -27.81 15.27 -11.99
N TYR A 211 -28.07 16.02 -13.06
CA TYR A 211 -29.39 16.30 -13.61
C TYR A 211 -30.16 15.02 -14.02
N LEU A 212 -31.50 15.07 -13.96
CA LEU A 212 -32.34 14.25 -14.84
C LEU A 212 -31.98 14.55 -16.29
N SER A 213 -31.90 13.53 -17.15
CA SER A 213 -31.61 13.74 -18.57
C SER A 213 -32.66 14.66 -19.22
N ASP A 214 -32.18 15.56 -20.07
CA ASP A 214 -32.93 16.67 -20.64
C ASP A 214 -34.14 16.26 -21.52
N GLU A 215 -34.20 15.00 -21.94
CA GLU A 215 -35.30 14.45 -22.76
C GLU A 215 -36.56 14.11 -21.94
N VAL A 216 -36.43 13.78 -20.65
CA VAL A 216 -37.57 13.52 -19.74
C VAL A 216 -38.20 14.83 -19.25
N ARG A 217 -37.37 15.85 -19.05
CA ARG A 217 -37.71 17.23 -18.69
C ARG A 217 -38.61 17.92 -19.71
N ALA A 218 -38.28 17.81 -20.99
CA ALA A 218 -38.99 18.49 -22.06
C ALA A 218 -40.42 17.97 -22.28
N TYR A 219 -40.71 16.70 -21.96
CA TYR A 219 -42.04 16.11 -22.11
C TYR A 219 -43.03 16.54 -21.01
N VAL A 220 -42.57 16.68 -19.76
CA VAL A 220 -43.44 17.07 -18.62
C VAL A 220 -43.83 18.55 -18.66
N ILE A 221 -42.91 19.43 -19.09
CA ILE A 221 -43.14 20.87 -19.26
C ILE A 221 -44.18 21.14 -20.35
N LYS A 222 -44.12 20.36 -21.42
CA LYS A 222 -45.00 20.50 -22.57
C LYS A 222 -46.46 20.11 -22.28
N GLU A 223 -46.70 19.13 -21.42
CA GLU A 223 -48.04 18.59 -21.15
C GLU A 223 -48.71 19.14 -19.88
N THR A 224 -47.96 19.70 -18.93
CA THR A 224 -48.51 20.22 -17.65
C THR A 224 -48.55 21.75 -17.54
N GLY A 225 -47.82 22.47 -18.41
CA GLY A 225 -47.62 23.92 -18.28
C GLY A 225 -46.69 24.31 -17.11
N ALA A 226 -46.14 23.33 -16.38
CA ALA A 226 -45.14 23.59 -15.36
C ALA A 226 -43.86 24.09 -16.04
N THR A 227 -43.32 25.22 -15.59
CA THR A 227 -42.02 25.68 -16.06
C THR A 227 -40.94 24.69 -15.62
N GLN A 228 -39.87 24.60 -16.41
CA GLN A 228 -38.68 23.79 -16.11
C GLN A 228 -38.22 23.89 -14.65
N GLN A 229 -38.36 25.10 -14.11
CA GLN A 229 -37.97 25.49 -12.77
C GLN A 229 -38.78 24.81 -11.65
N ILE A 230 -40.07 24.56 -11.87
CA ILE A 230 -40.98 23.99 -10.86
C ILE A 230 -40.77 22.47 -10.71
N LEU A 231 -40.45 21.78 -11.80
CA LEU A 231 -40.19 20.34 -11.81
C LEU A 231 -38.83 19.99 -11.21
N ASP A 232 -37.82 20.84 -11.46
CA ASP A 232 -36.49 20.71 -10.86
C ASP A 232 -36.51 21.00 -9.35
N GLU A 233 -37.40 21.89 -8.88
CA GLU A 233 -37.61 22.15 -7.44
C GLU A 233 -38.35 21.03 -6.70
N LEU A 234 -39.41 20.44 -7.28
CA LEU A 234 -40.18 19.39 -6.59
C LEU A 234 -39.38 18.10 -6.39
N GLN A 235 -38.49 17.78 -7.34
CA GLN A 235 -37.71 16.56 -7.31
C GLN A 235 -36.46 16.65 -6.42
N SER A 236 -35.84 17.83 -6.32
CA SER A 236 -34.70 18.08 -5.42
C SER A 236 -35.11 18.17 -3.95
N LYS A 237 -36.37 18.55 -3.67
CA LYS A 237 -36.81 18.88 -2.30
C LYS A 237 -37.47 17.74 -1.49
N ILE A 238 -37.81 16.57 -2.05
CA ILE A 238 -38.70 15.61 -1.34
C ILE A 238 -38.28 14.14 -1.50
N GLY A 239 -36.98 13.89 -1.53
CA GLY A 239 -36.33 12.64 -1.97
C GLY A 239 -36.70 11.28 -1.35
N HIS A 240 -37.75 11.13 -0.53
CA HIS A 240 -38.09 9.83 0.09
C HIS A 240 -39.56 9.40 0.09
N THR A 241 -40.51 10.16 -0.46
CA THR A 241 -41.87 9.62 -0.63
C THR A 241 -41.97 8.78 -1.91
N THR A 242 -41.95 7.45 -1.77
CA THR A 242 -41.93 6.51 -2.90
C THR A 242 -43.21 6.49 -3.74
N ASN A 243 -44.27 7.20 -3.32
CA ASN A 243 -45.52 7.32 -4.05
C ASN A 243 -46.21 8.68 -3.78
N TYR A 244 -46.69 9.32 -4.85
CA TYR A 244 -47.55 10.50 -4.84
C TYR A 244 -48.69 10.49 -3.79
N LEU A 245 -49.36 9.35 -3.56
CA LEU A 245 -50.46 9.22 -2.60
C LEU A 245 -49.98 9.40 -1.15
N MET A 246 -48.76 8.97 -0.86
CA MET A 246 -48.10 9.26 0.42
C MET A 246 -47.82 10.75 0.53
N PHE A 247 -47.36 11.38 -0.55
CA PHE A 247 -47.06 12.81 -0.57
C PHE A 247 -48.31 13.66 -0.32
N ASN A 248 -49.43 13.34 -0.98
CA ASN A 248 -50.71 14.01 -0.74
C ASN A 248 -51.22 13.83 0.69
N THR A 249 -51.14 12.60 1.22
CA THR A 249 -51.50 12.28 2.61
C THR A 249 -50.62 13.06 3.59
N TYR A 250 -49.31 13.13 3.31
CA TYR A 250 -48.34 13.86 4.11
C TYR A 250 -48.62 15.38 4.13
N LEU A 251 -48.90 16.00 2.98
CA LEU A 251 -49.22 17.44 2.91
C LEU A 251 -50.43 17.79 3.78
N HIS A 252 -51.45 16.93 3.76
CA HIS A 252 -52.62 17.07 4.63
C HIS A 252 -52.29 16.87 6.12
N GLN A 253 -51.43 15.90 6.48
CA GLN A 253 -50.99 15.71 7.88
C GLN A 253 -50.27 16.94 8.44
N GLN A 254 -49.39 17.55 7.65
CA GLN A 254 -48.65 18.72 8.10
C GLN A 254 -49.54 19.94 8.28
N ALA A 255 -50.44 20.21 7.33
CA ALA A 255 -51.41 21.31 7.45
C ALA A 255 -52.19 21.23 8.78
N ASN A 256 -52.65 20.04 9.17
CA ASN A 256 -53.36 19.84 10.44
C ASN A 256 -52.47 19.95 11.70
N THR A 257 -51.17 19.65 11.57
CA THR A 257 -50.22 19.72 12.69
C THR A 257 -49.98 21.19 13.07
N TYR A 258 -49.87 22.07 12.07
CA TYR A 258 -49.81 23.53 12.27
C TYR A 258 -51.04 24.06 13.02
N GLU A 259 -52.24 23.62 12.66
CA GLU A 259 -53.50 24.07 13.26
C GLU A 259 -53.63 23.69 14.76
N SER A 260 -53.07 22.55 15.18
CA SER A 260 -53.39 21.93 16.48
C SER A 260 -52.38 22.16 17.61
N THR A 261 -51.08 22.30 17.31
CA THR A 261 -49.99 22.38 18.31
C THR A 261 -49.27 23.72 18.36
N TRP A 262 -49.07 24.40 17.23
CA TRP A 262 -48.28 25.65 17.16
C TRP A 262 -49.11 26.93 17.33
N THR A 263 -50.35 26.95 16.84
CA THR A 263 -51.26 28.12 16.93
C THR A 263 -51.74 28.41 18.36
N LYS A 264 -51.64 27.45 19.28
CA LYS A 264 -52.04 27.61 20.69
C LYS A 264 -50.99 28.33 21.54
N SER A 265 -49.72 28.29 21.14
CA SER A 265 -48.59 28.84 21.91
C SER A 265 -48.20 30.27 21.51
N PHE A 266 -48.59 30.76 20.32
CA PHE A 266 -48.30 32.12 19.86
C PHE A 266 -49.57 32.80 19.30
N SER A 267 -50.24 33.58 20.14
CA SER A 267 -51.54 34.20 19.80
C SER A 267 -51.44 35.34 18.77
N SER A 268 -50.27 35.94 18.58
CA SER A 268 -50.05 37.12 17.72
C SER A 268 -49.74 36.81 16.25
N THR A 269 -49.59 35.53 15.88
CA THR A 269 -49.09 35.10 14.55
C THR A 269 -50.08 34.21 13.80
N LYS A 270 -51.35 34.18 14.24
CA LYS A 270 -52.41 33.32 13.69
C LYS A 270 -52.62 33.48 12.18
N GLU A 271 -52.47 34.69 11.64
CA GLU A 271 -52.68 34.95 10.20
C GLU A 271 -51.55 34.35 9.34
N MET A 272 -50.28 34.48 9.77
CA MET A 272 -49.13 33.92 9.02
C MET A 272 -49.13 32.39 8.98
N PHE A 273 -49.55 31.73 10.08
CA PHE A 273 -49.67 30.27 10.11
C PHE A 273 -50.84 29.78 9.24
N LYS A 274 -51.92 30.56 9.18
CA LYS A 274 -53.07 30.27 8.31
C LYS A 274 -52.70 30.39 6.84
N ASP A 275 -51.83 31.33 6.47
CA ASP A 275 -51.34 31.47 5.10
C ASP A 275 -50.42 30.29 4.70
N ALA A 276 -49.55 29.84 5.61
CA ALA A 276 -48.70 28.65 5.39
C ALA A 276 -49.54 27.37 5.23
N GLU A 277 -50.56 27.21 6.06
CA GLU A 277 -51.54 26.11 5.97
C GLU A 277 -52.29 26.13 4.63
N GLN A 278 -52.81 27.29 4.21
CA GLN A 278 -53.49 27.47 2.92
C GLN A 278 -52.59 27.15 1.73
N ASN A 279 -51.30 27.48 1.80
CA ASN A 279 -50.34 27.18 0.75
C ASN A 279 -50.08 25.66 0.62
N LEU A 280 -49.99 24.94 1.75
CA LEU A 280 -49.82 23.48 1.75
C LEU A 280 -51.06 22.77 1.19
N ILE A 281 -52.26 23.26 1.52
CA ILE A 281 -53.52 22.75 0.99
C ILE A 281 -53.64 23.03 -0.51
N SER A 282 -53.26 24.24 -0.97
CA SER A 282 -53.27 24.58 -2.41
C SER A 282 -52.31 23.71 -3.21
N LEU A 283 -51.14 23.40 -2.65
CA LEU A 283 -50.19 22.48 -3.27
C LEU A 283 -50.77 21.06 -3.38
N SER A 284 -51.43 20.57 -2.33
CA SER A 284 -52.16 19.28 -2.34
C SER A 284 -53.22 19.24 -3.46
N GLN A 285 -53.99 20.32 -3.65
CA GLN A 285 -55.00 20.42 -4.71
C GLN A 285 -54.40 20.35 -6.12
N LYS A 286 -53.32 21.09 -6.38
CA LYS A 286 -52.58 21.04 -7.67
C LYS A 286 -51.95 19.68 -7.92
N VAL A 287 -51.45 19.06 -6.86
CA VAL A 287 -50.97 17.69 -6.86
C VAL A 287 -52.13 16.80 -7.31
N GLY A 288 -53.33 16.93 -6.74
CA GLY A 288 -54.55 16.23 -7.18
C GLY A 288 -54.85 16.42 -8.67
N GLU A 289 -54.86 17.67 -9.13
CA GLU A 289 -55.06 18.05 -10.53
C GLU A 289 -54.16 17.29 -11.50
N MET A 290 -52.89 17.10 -11.13
CA MET A 290 -51.93 16.37 -11.96
C MET A 290 -52.28 14.89 -12.13
N ILE A 291 -52.89 14.22 -11.15
CA ILE A 291 -53.32 12.81 -11.29
C ILE A 291 -54.44 12.71 -12.32
N ALA A 292 -55.52 13.44 -12.07
CA ALA A 292 -56.79 13.23 -12.77
C ALA A 292 -56.91 14.09 -14.03
N LYS A 293 -55.94 14.97 -14.28
CA LYS A 293 -55.98 16.03 -15.30
C LYS A 293 -57.18 16.96 -15.13
N SER A 294 -57.69 17.06 -13.90
CA SER A 294 -58.85 17.88 -13.53
C SER A 294 -58.79 18.20 -12.04
N PRO A 295 -59.30 19.37 -11.60
CA PRO A 295 -59.31 19.74 -10.18
C PRO A 295 -60.10 18.77 -9.30
N PRO A 296 -59.56 18.35 -8.15
CA PRO A 296 -60.33 17.62 -7.16
C PRO A 296 -61.44 18.51 -6.60
N THR A 297 -62.61 17.93 -6.38
CA THR A 297 -63.78 18.60 -5.80
C THR A 297 -63.91 18.36 -4.29
N GLY A 298 -62.94 17.66 -3.70
CA GLY A 298 -62.81 17.40 -2.27
C GLY A 298 -61.69 16.40 -1.97
N ASN A 299 -61.76 15.75 -0.81
CA ASN A 299 -60.89 14.65 -0.40
C ASN A 299 -61.70 13.44 0.11
N ILE A 300 -61.14 12.24 -0.02
CA ILE A 300 -61.62 11.00 0.58
C ILE A 300 -60.68 10.68 1.74
N HIS A 301 -61.20 10.70 2.96
CA HIS A 301 -60.51 10.18 4.13
C HIS A 301 -60.69 8.66 4.17
N PHE A 302 -59.62 7.95 3.86
CA PHE A 302 -59.60 6.50 3.75
C PHE A 302 -58.92 5.88 4.97
N ARG A 303 -59.62 5.00 5.69
CA ARG A 303 -59.19 4.40 6.95
C ARG A 303 -59.29 2.88 6.88
N ILE A 304 -58.25 2.20 7.36
CA ILE A 304 -58.22 0.76 7.54
C ILE A 304 -57.87 0.45 8.99
N LYS A 305 -58.74 -0.29 9.67
CA LYS A 305 -58.51 -0.79 11.03
C LYS A 305 -58.61 -2.30 11.05
N VAL A 306 -57.58 -2.96 11.56
CA VAL A 306 -57.49 -4.41 11.69
C VAL A 306 -57.55 -4.79 13.17
N THR A 307 -58.56 -5.57 13.54
CA THR A 307 -58.69 -6.17 14.86
C THR A 307 -58.29 -7.64 14.77
N TRP A 308 -57.11 -7.98 15.28
CA TRP A 308 -56.60 -9.35 15.26
C TRP A 308 -57.29 -10.23 16.30
N ASP A 309 -57.58 -11.48 15.93
CA ASP A 309 -58.00 -12.52 16.87
C ASP A 309 -56.91 -12.76 17.93
N GLN A 310 -57.28 -13.12 19.16
CA GLN A 310 -56.35 -13.31 20.29
C GLN A 310 -55.14 -14.17 19.95
N LYS A 311 -55.30 -15.19 19.08
CA LYS A 311 -54.20 -16.09 18.70
C LYS A 311 -53.15 -15.46 17.77
N PHE A 312 -53.47 -14.32 17.16
CA PHE A 312 -52.61 -13.62 16.21
C PHE A 312 -52.12 -12.25 16.71
N GLN A 313 -52.60 -11.77 17.86
CA GLN A 313 -52.10 -10.55 18.49
C GLN A 313 -50.61 -10.70 18.87
N ASN A 314 -49.80 -9.67 18.58
CA ASN A 314 -48.35 -9.63 18.83
C ASN A 314 -47.55 -10.81 18.23
N THR A 315 -48.07 -11.42 17.17
CA THR A 315 -47.38 -12.48 16.43
C THR A 315 -46.67 -11.88 15.22
N GLN A 316 -45.80 -12.66 14.57
CA GLN A 316 -45.17 -12.22 13.33
C GLN A 316 -46.21 -11.80 12.26
N VAL A 317 -47.37 -12.46 12.21
CA VAL A 317 -48.41 -12.15 11.21
C VAL A 317 -48.96 -10.74 11.41
N SER A 318 -49.19 -10.32 12.66
CA SER A 318 -49.67 -8.96 12.97
C SER A 318 -48.56 -7.91 12.88
N ASN A 319 -47.35 -8.23 13.35
CA ASN A 319 -46.22 -7.30 13.37
C ASN A 319 -45.65 -7.01 11.97
N SER A 320 -45.82 -7.93 11.02
CA SER A 320 -45.33 -7.81 9.63
C SER A 320 -46.46 -7.62 8.62
N ALA A 321 -47.67 -7.30 9.09
CA ALA A 321 -48.79 -7.00 8.20
C ALA A 321 -48.59 -5.63 7.54
N PHE A 322 -48.95 -5.53 6.27
CA PHE A 322 -48.97 -4.27 5.53
C PHE A 322 -50.12 -4.29 4.53
N VAL A 323 -50.62 -3.12 4.16
CA VAL A 323 -51.62 -2.96 3.10
C VAL A 323 -50.96 -2.41 1.86
N GLU A 324 -51.29 -2.98 0.71
CA GLU A 324 -51.07 -2.37 -0.59
C GLU A 324 -52.44 -1.92 -1.12
N PHE A 325 -52.66 -0.62 -1.35
CA PHE A 325 -53.91 -0.16 -1.96
C PHE A 325 -53.65 0.64 -3.23
N THR A 326 -54.59 0.57 -4.16
CA THR A 326 -54.53 1.21 -5.47
C THR A 326 -55.69 2.19 -5.63
N TYR A 327 -55.36 3.40 -6.09
CA TYR A 327 -56.30 4.48 -6.35
C TYR A 327 -55.90 5.24 -7.62
N LEU A 328 -56.82 5.42 -8.57
CA LEU A 328 -56.58 6.07 -9.87
C LEU A 328 -55.33 5.54 -10.62
N GLY A 329 -55.05 4.24 -10.50
CA GLY A 329 -53.91 3.59 -11.15
C GLY A 329 -52.58 3.69 -10.37
N TYR A 330 -52.56 4.33 -9.21
CA TYR A 330 -51.37 4.45 -8.35
C TYR A 330 -51.46 3.50 -7.14
N THR A 331 -50.39 2.77 -6.85
CA THR A 331 -50.35 1.73 -5.81
C THR A 331 -49.37 2.07 -4.70
N ILE A 332 -49.85 2.12 -3.45
CA ILE A 332 -49.09 2.49 -2.26
C ILE A 332 -49.09 1.33 -1.27
N ARG A 333 -47.96 1.14 -0.58
CA ARG A 333 -47.81 0.20 0.53
C ARG A 333 -47.67 0.94 1.85
N ALA A 334 -48.37 0.49 2.89
CA ALA A 334 -48.26 1.04 4.23
C ALA A 334 -48.26 -0.08 5.28
N SER A 335 -47.47 0.10 6.34
CA SER A 335 -47.43 -0.84 7.46
C SER A 335 -48.79 -0.87 8.18
N LEU A 336 -49.20 -2.06 8.63
CA LEU A 336 -50.36 -2.29 9.51
C LEU A 336 -49.92 -2.85 10.87
N SER A 337 -48.66 -2.63 11.25
CA SER A 337 -48.10 -3.12 12.52
C SER A 337 -48.87 -2.64 13.76
N SER A 338 -49.42 -1.43 13.73
CA SER A 338 -50.31 -0.88 14.77
C SER A 338 -51.78 -1.36 14.67
N GLY A 339 -52.10 -2.20 13.68
CA GLY A 339 -53.46 -2.58 13.33
C GLY A 339 -54.27 -1.45 12.68
N TYR A 340 -53.62 -0.39 12.19
CA TYR A 340 -54.29 0.82 11.73
C TYR A 340 -53.53 1.54 10.62
N ALA A 341 -54.24 2.10 9.63
CA ALA A 341 -53.70 3.00 8.63
C ALA A 341 -54.75 4.02 8.16
N GLU A 342 -54.33 5.26 7.88
CA GLU A 342 -55.17 6.35 7.34
C GLU A 342 -54.49 7.04 6.17
N PHE A 343 -55.29 7.50 5.20
CA PHE A 343 -54.86 8.18 3.98
C PHE A 343 -55.83 9.29 3.59
N ALA A 344 -55.31 10.35 2.96
CA ALA A 344 -56.13 11.36 2.28
C ALA A 344 -55.96 11.25 0.77
N LEU A 345 -57.04 10.88 0.10
CA LEU A 345 -57.09 10.74 -1.36
C LEU A 345 -57.84 11.95 -1.94
N PRO A 346 -57.46 12.49 -3.10
CA PRO A 346 -58.27 13.52 -3.74
C PRO A 346 -59.62 12.95 -4.19
N PHE A 347 -60.71 13.70 -4.06
CA PHE A 347 -62.04 13.32 -4.54
C PHE A 347 -62.39 14.11 -5.81
N TYR A 348 -63.10 13.47 -6.74
CA TYR A 348 -63.60 14.07 -7.99
C TYR A 348 -65.09 13.73 -8.17
N ASP A 349 -65.83 14.54 -8.90
CA ASP A 349 -67.27 14.33 -9.11
C ASP A 349 -67.62 13.12 -10.02
N LYS A 350 -66.62 12.32 -10.42
CA LYS A 350 -66.81 11.05 -11.15
C LYS A 350 -66.61 9.87 -10.19
N PRO A 351 -67.37 8.77 -10.30
CA PRO A 351 -67.19 7.61 -9.42
C PRO A 351 -65.75 7.06 -9.51
N GLN A 352 -65.08 6.88 -8.36
CA GLN A 352 -63.73 6.30 -8.30
C GLN A 352 -63.73 4.94 -7.61
N ASP A 353 -62.74 4.12 -7.98
CA ASP A 353 -62.54 2.80 -7.40
C ASP A 353 -61.29 2.81 -6.50
N ILE A 354 -61.41 2.22 -5.30
CA ILE A 354 -60.31 1.99 -4.37
C ILE A 354 -60.19 0.47 -4.18
N SER A 355 -59.06 -0.12 -4.53
CA SER A 355 -58.79 -1.53 -4.27
C SER A 355 -57.62 -1.69 -3.32
N GLY A 356 -57.54 -2.77 -2.57
CA GLY A 356 -56.37 -3.04 -1.76
C GLY A 356 -56.26 -4.46 -1.26
N THR A 357 -55.05 -4.84 -0.94
CA THR A 357 -54.68 -6.16 -0.45
C THR A 357 -53.83 -6.02 0.81
N ILE A 358 -54.27 -6.67 1.87
CA ILE A 358 -53.51 -6.82 3.10
C ILE A 358 -52.63 -8.05 2.95
N TYR A 359 -51.34 -7.85 3.18
CA TYR A 359 -50.29 -8.84 3.12
C TYR A 359 -49.66 -9.05 4.50
N TYR A 360 -48.93 -10.14 4.67
CA TYR A 360 -47.94 -10.31 5.73
C TYR A 360 -46.66 -10.95 5.18
N ILE A 361 -45.53 -10.71 5.85
CA ILE A 361 -44.25 -11.29 5.47
C ILE A 361 -44.16 -12.73 5.97
N SER A 362 -43.75 -13.64 5.09
CA SER A 362 -43.67 -15.06 5.37
C SER A 362 -42.76 -15.36 6.56
N GLU A 363 -43.17 -16.33 7.38
CA GLU A 363 -42.37 -16.87 8.50
C GLU A 363 -40.98 -17.36 8.08
N LYS A 364 -40.76 -17.64 6.78
CA LYS A 364 -39.46 -18.05 6.22
C LYS A 364 -38.49 -16.90 5.95
N ARG A 365 -38.94 -15.63 5.97
CA ARG A 365 -38.13 -14.44 5.67
C ARG A 365 -38.40 -13.34 6.70
N LYS A 366 -38.15 -13.63 7.98
CA LYS A 366 -38.58 -12.80 9.12
C LYS A 366 -37.95 -11.40 9.14
N ASP A 367 -36.74 -11.25 8.60
CA ASP A 367 -35.96 -10.02 8.68
C ASP A 367 -36.06 -9.14 7.43
N THR A 368 -36.88 -9.52 6.45
CA THR A 368 -37.04 -8.74 5.21
C THR A 368 -38.03 -7.59 5.44
N PRO A 369 -37.67 -6.32 5.17
CA PRO A 369 -38.62 -5.20 5.24
C PRO A 369 -39.69 -5.31 4.15
N PHE A 370 -40.94 -4.89 4.45
CA PHE A 370 -42.05 -5.01 3.48
C PHE A 370 -41.85 -4.18 2.21
N GLN A 371 -41.06 -3.11 2.28
CA GLN A 371 -40.71 -2.25 1.16
C GLN A 371 -39.87 -2.99 0.10
N VAL A 372 -39.09 -3.99 0.50
CA VAL A 372 -38.15 -4.74 -0.36
C VAL A 372 -38.60 -6.19 -0.60
N ALA A 373 -39.76 -6.57 -0.05
CA ALA A 373 -40.28 -7.93 -0.14
C ALA A 373 -40.74 -8.25 -1.57
N ASP A 374 -40.14 -9.28 -2.18
CA ASP A 374 -40.56 -9.82 -3.47
C ASP A 374 -41.89 -10.60 -3.37
N ALA A 375 -42.50 -10.92 -4.51
CA ALA A 375 -43.76 -11.68 -4.57
C ALA A 375 -43.70 -13.05 -3.87
N ASN A 376 -42.49 -13.58 -3.63
CA ASN A 376 -42.28 -14.83 -2.90
C ASN A 376 -42.26 -14.63 -1.38
N ALA A 377 -41.90 -13.43 -0.91
CA ALA A 377 -41.70 -13.07 0.49
C ALA A 377 -43.00 -12.78 1.24
N TYR A 378 -44.06 -12.32 0.58
CA TYR A 378 -45.33 -12.01 1.23
C TYR A 378 -46.47 -12.98 0.88
N ARG A 379 -47.51 -12.96 1.70
CA ARG A 379 -48.71 -13.78 1.56
C ARG A 379 -49.95 -12.93 1.80
N VAL A 380 -51.00 -13.16 0.99
CA VAL A 380 -52.26 -12.42 1.07
C VAL A 380 -53.06 -12.85 2.30
N LEU A 381 -53.56 -11.88 3.05
CA LEU A 381 -54.53 -12.07 4.14
C LEU A 381 -55.94 -11.72 3.71
N TYR A 382 -56.10 -10.62 2.97
CA TYR A 382 -57.41 -10.08 2.62
C TYR A 382 -57.30 -9.14 1.42
N THR A 383 -58.30 -9.16 0.54
CA THR A 383 -58.40 -8.24 -0.60
C THR A 383 -59.77 -7.58 -0.60
N PHE A 384 -59.81 -6.28 -0.88
CA PHE A 384 -61.02 -5.49 -0.99
C PHE A 384 -61.04 -4.66 -2.29
N LEU A 385 -62.25 -4.38 -2.75
CA LEU A 385 -62.55 -3.45 -3.83
C LEU A 385 -63.77 -2.61 -3.40
N ILE A 386 -63.62 -1.31 -3.47
CA ILE A 386 -64.68 -0.31 -3.27
C ILE A 386 -64.89 0.34 -4.63
N SER A 387 -65.93 -0.09 -5.35
CA SER A 387 -66.24 0.48 -6.66
C SER A 387 -67.28 1.60 -6.57
N GLY A 388 -67.08 2.65 -7.35
CA GLY A 388 -68.02 3.74 -7.51
C GLY A 388 -68.22 4.62 -6.28
N VAL A 389 -67.13 4.95 -5.57
CA VAL A 389 -67.16 5.84 -4.40
C VAL A 389 -67.77 7.19 -4.80
N SER A 390 -68.98 7.45 -4.30
CA SER A 390 -69.72 8.70 -4.55
C SER A 390 -70.45 9.22 -3.31
N LYS A 391 -70.41 8.43 -2.22
CA LYS A 391 -70.92 8.72 -0.87
C LYS A 391 -70.02 8.03 0.14
N ASP A 392 -70.15 8.41 1.42
CA ASP A 392 -69.44 7.75 2.52
C ASP A 392 -69.68 6.23 2.51
N TYR A 393 -68.62 5.50 2.79
CA TYR A 393 -68.55 4.06 2.75
C TYR A 393 -67.94 3.54 4.04
N THR A 394 -68.54 2.51 4.63
CA THR A 394 -67.93 1.77 5.73
C THR A 394 -68.28 0.30 5.59
N LYS A 395 -67.28 -0.57 5.65
CA LYS A 395 -67.44 -2.01 5.53
C LYS A 395 -66.58 -2.72 6.57
N THR A 396 -67.19 -3.67 7.26
CA THR A 396 -66.50 -4.51 8.23
C THR A 396 -66.61 -5.96 7.80
N GLU A 397 -65.48 -6.65 7.66
CA GLU A 397 -65.43 -8.05 7.25
C GLU A 397 -64.43 -8.87 8.05
N LYS A 398 -64.75 -10.14 8.26
CA LYS A 398 -63.82 -11.09 8.87
C LYS A 398 -62.96 -11.75 7.81
N PHE A 399 -61.66 -11.90 8.07
CA PHE A 399 -60.72 -12.49 7.11
C PHE A 399 -59.99 -13.73 7.67
N LYS A 400 -59.52 -14.59 6.77
CA LYS A 400 -58.91 -15.89 7.09
C LYS A 400 -57.57 -16.07 6.35
N LYS A 401 -56.60 -16.75 6.98
CA LYS A 401 -55.30 -17.08 6.36
C LYS A 401 -55.49 -17.99 5.15
N HIS A 402 -55.10 -17.55 3.96
CA HIS A 402 -55.07 -18.42 2.78
C HIS A 402 -53.84 -19.35 2.84
N GLY A 403 -54.06 -20.68 2.75
CA GLY A 403 -52.97 -21.65 2.54
C GLY A 403 -52.87 -22.89 3.45
N LYS A 404 -53.88 -23.26 4.24
CA LYS A 404 -53.95 -24.58 4.92
C LYS A 404 -55.32 -25.23 4.73
N LEU A 405 -55.38 -26.57 4.79
CA LEU A 405 -56.59 -27.42 4.65
C LEU A 405 -57.77 -27.02 5.58
N ILE A 406 -57.51 -26.21 6.61
CA ILE A 406 -58.53 -25.63 7.51
C ILE A 406 -58.31 -24.11 7.54
N SER A 407 -59.31 -23.33 7.12
CA SER A 407 -59.24 -21.86 7.13
C SER A 407 -59.45 -21.32 8.56
N ILE A 408 -58.39 -20.76 9.17
CA ILE A 408 -58.44 -20.16 10.52
C ILE A 408 -58.79 -18.67 10.39
N LEU A 409 -59.78 -18.23 11.18
CA LEU A 409 -60.14 -16.81 11.33
C LEU A 409 -58.95 -16.03 11.89
N CYS A 410 -58.48 -15.00 11.18
CA CYS A 410 -57.29 -14.21 11.59
C CYS A 410 -57.67 -12.92 12.32
N GLY A 411 -58.82 -12.35 11.99
CA GLY A 411 -59.29 -11.10 12.56
C GLY A 411 -60.45 -10.51 11.76
N GLU A 412 -60.73 -9.25 12.07
CA GLU A 412 -61.77 -8.43 11.46
C GLU A 412 -61.14 -7.14 10.94
N VAL A 413 -61.44 -6.77 9.70
CA VAL A 413 -61.00 -5.54 9.07
C VAL A 413 -62.19 -4.61 8.90
N ASN A 414 -62.02 -3.37 9.35
CA ASN A 414 -62.97 -2.27 9.17
C ASN A 414 -62.33 -1.28 8.20
N ILE A 415 -63.00 -1.04 7.07
CA ILE A 415 -62.58 -0.14 6.01
C ILE A 415 -63.60 0.99 5.91
N GLY A 416 -63.14 2.23 6.10
CA GLY A 416 -63.95 3.43 5.95
C GLY A 416 -63.41 4.31 4.83
N ALA A 417 -64.29 4.89 4.02
CA ALA A 417 -63.98 5.96 3.09
C ALA A 417 -65.01 7.07 3.28
N ILE A 418 -64.60 8.22 3.81
CA ILE A 418 -65.49 9.36 4.10
C ILE A 418 -65.14 10.48 3.13
N ILE A 419 -66.13 11.02 2.42
CA ILE A 419 -65.93 12.09 1.43
C ILE A 419 -66.08 13.44 2.14
N MET A 420 -65.02 14.23 2.13
CA MET A 420 -65.00 15.59 2.65
C MET A 420 -64.86 16.59 1.51
N LYS A 421 -65.88 17.42 1.30
CA LYS A 421 -65.89 18.48 0.27
C LYS A 421 -65.26 19.81 0.74
N SER A 422 -64.58 19.80 1.89
CA SER A 422 -63.94 20.97 2.50
C SER A 422 -62.43 20.83 2.55
N ASP A 423 -61.72 21.96 2.68
CA ASP A 423 -60.28 22.13 2.45
C ASP A 423 -59.32 21.47 3.47
N GLY A 424 -59.81 20.71 4.45
CA GLY A 424 -58.97 20.04 5.45
C GLY A 424 -59.51 18.67 5.84
N VAL A 425 -58.63 17.67 5.92
CA VAL A 425 -58.95 16.32 6.41
C VAL A 425 -58.08 16.06 7.64
N PRO A 426 -58.63 16.02 8.87
CA PRO A 426 -57.87 15.66 10.06
C PRO A 426 -57.45 14.19 9.98
N ILE A 427 -56.16 13.94 9.83
CA ILE A 427 -55.56 12.60 9.83
C ILE A 427 -54.91 12.37 11.20
N ASN A 428 -55.40 11.38 11.94
CA ASN A 428 -54.89 11.03 13.26
C ASN A 428 -54.04 9.77 13.13
N GLN A 429 -52.76 9.92 12.83
CA GLN A 429 -51.80 8.88 13.14
C GLN A 429 -51.57 8.84 14.65
N SER A 430 -51.30 7.65 15.19
CA SER A 430 -50.91 7.51 16.60
C SER A 430 -49.59 8.25 16.81
N GLN A 431 -49.67 9.49 17.30
CA GLN A 431 -48.52 10.19 17.85
C GLN A 431 -47.89 9.30 18.93
N ILE A 432 -46.57 9.32 19.03
CA ILE A 432 -45.88 8.83 20.23
C ILE A 432 -46.57 9.55 21.39
N SER A 433 -47.25 8.81 22.26
CA SER A 433 -48.00 9.40 23.36
C SER A 433 -47.06 10.30 24.16
N ASP A 434 -47.41 11.59 24.27
CA ASP A 434 -46.68 12.65 24.98
C ASP A 434 -46.20 12.21 26.38
N ASP A 435 -46.91 11.28 27.01
CA ASP A 435 -46.66 10.86 28.39
C ASP A 435 -45.49 9.85 28.59
N SER A 436 -44.83 9.39 27.51
CA SER A 436 -43.92 8.22 27.61
C SER A 436 -42.43 8.44 27.28
N VAL A 437 -42.03 9.59 26.71
CA VAL A 437 -40.64 9.84 26.33
C VAL A 437 -40.19 11.23 26.82
N ASP A 438 -39.20 11.26 27.71
CA ASP A 438 -38.57 12.49 28.19
C ASP A 438 -37.88 13.22 27.02
N LEU A 439 -38.31 14.45 26.73
CA LEU A 439 -37.81 15.28 25.63
C LEU A 439 -36.28 15.43 25.64
N TYR A 440 -35.68 15.52 26.84
CA TYR A 440 -34.23 15.65 26.98
C TYR A 440 -33.49 14.35 26.64
N VAL A 441 -34.08 13.20 26.94
CA VAL A 441 -33.51 11.89 26.57
C VAL A 441 -33.47 11.73 25.05
N LEU A 442 -34.49 12.24 24.36
CA LEU A 442 -34.57 12.17 22.91
C LEU A 442 -33.59 13.13 22.23
N LEU A 443 -33.46 14.37 22.73
CA LEU A 443 -32.46 15.31 22.24
C LEU A 443 -31.02 14.82 22.50
N ASP A 444 -30.74 14.25 23.67
CA ASP A 444 -29.44 13.63 23.98
C ASP A 444 -29.12 12.45 23.05
N TYR A 445 -30.12 11.62 22.74
CA TYR A 445 -29.99 10.53 21.78
C TYR A 445 -29.62 11.03 20.38
N MET A 446 -30.37 12.02 19.85
CA MET A 446 -30.13 12.55 18.51
C MET A 446 -28.77 13.24 18.39
N THR A 447 -28.39 14.06 19.38
CA THR A 447 -27.07 14.72 19.41
C THR A 447 -25.92 13.72 19.53
N THR A 448 -26.08 12.65 20.33
CA THR A 448 -25.07 11.59 20.42
C THR A 448 -24.90 10.85 19.08
N LYS A 449 -26.01 10.53 18.40
CA LYS A 449 -25.96 9.89 17.08
C LYS A 449 -25.34 10.77 16.01
N LEU A 450 -25.71 12.06 15.98
CA LEU A 450 -25.09 13.05 15.10
C LEU A 450 -23.56 12.98 15.21
N VAL A 451 -23.01 13.08 16.42
CA VAL A 451 -21.56 13.11 16.64
C VAL A 451 -20.91 11.77 16.26
N ILE A 452 -21.52 10.64 16.61
CA ILE A 452 -21.00 9.32 16.23
C ILE A 452 -20.91 9.18 14.70
N ASP A 453 -21.95 9.58 13.97
CA ASP A 453 -21.95 9.47 12.51
C ASP A 453 -21.06 10.52 11.84
N TRP A 454 -20.90 11.70 12.47
CA TRP A 454 -19.96 12.71 12.02
C TRP A 454 -18.51 12.23 12.09
N THR A 455 -18.18 11.40 13.09
CA THR A 455 -16.86 10.76 13.21
C THR A 455 -16.66 9.51 12.32
N ARG A 456 -17.68 9.07 11.56
CA ARG A 456 -17.64 7.85 10.72
C ARG A 456 -17.22 8.06 9.26
N THR A 457 -17.14 9.31 8.78
CA THR A 457 -16.83 9.59 7.36
C THR A 457 -15.41 9.10 7.00
N SER A 458 -15.30 8.44 5.83
CA SER A 458 -14.08 7.78 5.31
C SER A 458 -12.81 8.64 5.43
N GLY A 459 -11.98 8.35 6.45
CA GLY A 459 -10.66 8.93 6.67
C GLY A 459 -10.58 10.38 7.16
N ARG A 460 -11.66 11.18 7.08
CA ARG A 460 -11.69 12.60 7.51
C ARG A 460 -13.08 13.01 7.99
N MET A 461 -13.14 13.81 9.04
CA MET A 461 -14.37 14.46 9.50
C MET A 461 -14.66 15.72 8.65
N SER A 462 -15.85 15.85 8.09
CA SER A 462 -16.22 17.08 7.38
C SER A 462 -16.36 18.25 8.36
N LEU A 463 -16.12 19.50 7.93
CA LEU A 463 -16.52 20.69 8.70
C LEU A 463 -18.05 20.76 8.93
N VAL A 464 -18.78 19.97 8.15
CA VAL A 464 -20.22 19.91 8.00
C VAL A 464 -20.73 18.65 8.71
N PRO A 465 -21.58 18.72 9.75
CA PRO A 465 -22.23 17.54 10.32
C PRO A 465 -23.07 16.74 9.32
N PRO A 466 -23.33 15.43 9.57
CA PRO A 466 -24.33 14.66 8.83
C PRO A 466 -25.67 15.39 8.79
N GLN A 467 -26.11 15.73 7.57
CA GLN A 467 -27.21 16.67 7.37
C GLN A 467 -28.53 16.16 7.93
N ASP A 468 -28.84 14.89 7.68
CA ASP A 468 -30.10 14.27 8.12
C ASP A 468 -30.32 14.39 9.64
N PHE A 469 -29.25 14.20 10.43
CA PHE A 469 -29.31 14.26 11.89
C PHE A 469 -29.34 15.69 12.41
N PHE A 470 -28.56 16.61 11.81
CA PHE A 470 -28.54 18.00 12.24
C PHE A 470 -29.88 18.68 11.96
N ILE A 471 -30.48 18.40 10.79
CA ILE A 471 -31.80 18.88 10.40
C ILE A 471 -32.88 18.35 11.34
N ALA A 472 -32.87 17.05 11.67
CA ALA A 472 -33.83 16.46 12.61
C ALA A 472 -33.77 17.11 14.00
N ILE A 473 -32.56 17.47 14.47
CA ILE A 473 -32.38 18.18 15.74
C ILE A 473 -32.97 19.59 15.67
N ILE A 474 -32.78 20.34 14.57
CA ILE A 474 -33.36 21.68 14.39
C ILE A 474 -34.89 21.61 14.42
N ASP A 475 -35.49 20.72 13.64
CA ASP A 475 -36.95 20.54 13.59
C ASP A 475 -37.53 20.25 14.97
N TYR A 476 -36.96 19.25 15.63
CA TYR A 476 -37.36 18.85 16.96
C TYR A 476 -37.27 20.02 17.95
N SER A 477 -36.19 20.80 17.86
CA SER A 477 -35.95 21.93 18.72
C SER A 477 -36.94 23.07 18.48
N MET A 478 -37.30 23.34 17.22
CA MET A 478 -38.30 24.33 16.86
C MET A 478 -39.71 23.93 17.35
N ARG A 479 -40.12 22.67 17.14
CA ARG A 479 -41.43 22.15 17.58
C ARG A 479 -41.64 22.23 19.08
N HIS A 480 -40.57 22.00 19.85
CA HIS A 480 -40.61 21.98 21.31
C HIS A 480 -40.07 23.26 21.96
N ALA A 481 -39.85 24.33 21.17
CA ALA A 481 -39.34 25.62 21.65
C ALA A 481 -38.06 25.50 22.50
N ILE A 482 -37.17 24.58 22.12
CA ILE A 482 -35.86 24.42 22.75
C ILE A 482 -35.00 25.63 22.37
N PRO A 483 -34.19 26.24 23.26
CA PRO A 483 -33.29 27.34 22.89
C PRO A 483 -32.03 26.88 22.14
N ALA A 484 -31.56 27.66 21.15
CA ALA A 484 -30.43 27.28 20.28
C ALA A 484 -29.13 27.02 21.06
N THR A 485 -28.94 27.77 22.13
CA THR A 485 -27.85 27.61 23.08
C THR A 485 -27.83 26.21 23.71
N THR A 486 -28.99 25.63 24.00
CA THR A 486 -29.10 24.26 24.56
C THR A 486 -28.60 23.23 23.55
N VAL A 487 -29.02 23.34 22.29
CA VAL A 487 -28.65 22.41 21.23
C VAL A 487 -27.15 22.47 20.94
N PHE A 488 -26.61 23.67 20.72
CA PHE A 488 -25.19 23.82 20.42
C PHE A 488 -24.29 23.38 21.58
N VAL A 489 -24.66 23.69 22.83
CA VAL A 489 -23.92 23.21 24.01
C VAL A 489 -24.00 21.68 24.14
N LEU A 490 -25.13 21.04 23.84
CA LEU A 490 -25.22 19.57 23.85
C LEU A 490 -24.36 18.93 22.77
N ILE A 491 -24.38 19.44 21.53
CA ILE A 491 -23.51 18.92 20.46
C ILE A 491 -22.04 19.14 20.82
N LEU A 492 -21.68 20.33 21.30
CA LEU A 492 -20.31 20.67 21.73
C LEU A 492 -19.84 19.77 22.87
N ARG A 493 -20.72 19.50 23.85
CA ARG A 493 -20.44 18.57 24.94
C ARG A 493 -20.16 17.16 24.44
N LYS A 494 -20.97 16.63 23.52
CA LYS A 494 -20.77 15.29 22.95
C LYS A 494 -19.48 15.20 22.13
N LEU A 495 -19.16 16.26 21.38
CA LEU A 495 -17.86 16.35 20.72
C LEU A 495 -16.73 16.36 21.75
N TYR A 496 -16.83 17.17 22.82
CA TYR A 496 -15.82 17.24 23.88
C TYR A 496 -15.62 15.89 24.59
N GLU A 497 -16.69 15.13 24.84
CA GLU A 497 -16.62 13.74 25.34
C GLU A 497 -15.82 12.83 24.38
N GLY A 498 -15.95 13.04 23.07
CA GLY A 498 -15.22 12.35 22.00
C GLY A 498 -13.88 12.97 21.58
N TRP A 499 -13.26 13.83 22.40
CA TRP A 499 -12.03 14.56 22.04
C TRP A 499 -10.91 13.68 21.47
N CYS A 500 -10.32 14.09 20.34
CA CYS A 500 -9.22 13.38 19.70
C CYS A 500 -8.25 14.31 18.94
N ASP A 501 -7.17 13.70 18.44
CA ASP A 501 -6.02 14.39 17.83
C ASP A 501 -6.16 14.60 16.31
N ALA A 502 -7.31 14.29 15.72
CA ALA A 502 -7.54 14.49 14.29
C ALA A 502 -7.69 15.99 13.95
N GLU A 503 -7.02 16.46 12.90
CA GLU A 503 -7.14 17.84 12.44
C GLU A 503 -8.56 18.17 12.00
N SER A 504 -9.17 17.30 11.20
CA SER A 504 -10.55 17.45 10.76
C SER A 504 -11.54 17.56 11.92
N TYR A 505 -11.32 16.79 12.99
CA TYR A 505 -12.10 16.89 14.22
C TYR A 505 -11.90 18.24 14.91
N LEU A 506 -10.65 18.68 15.10
CA LEU A 506 -10.35 19.96 15.75
C LEU A 506 -10.88 21.16 14.95
N ASN A 507 -10.87 21.07 13.63
CA ASN A 507 -11.48 22.07 12.75
C ASN A 507 -12.99 22.16 12.97
N ALA A 508 -13.70 21.04 12.91
CA ALA A 508 -15.15 20.99 13.15
C ALA A 508 -15.51 21.44 14.59
N PHE A 509 -14.74 20.99 15.58
CA PHE A 509 -14.90 21.39 16.98
C PHE A 509 -14.74 22.91 17.14
N THR A 510 -13.71 23.50 16.53
CA THR A 510 -13.41 24.93 16.65
C THR A 510 -14.54 25.78 16.08
N VAL A 511 -15.05 25.43 14.90
CA VAL A 511 -16.20 26.13 14.30
C VAL A 511 -17.42 26.05 15.21
N LEU A 512 -17.78 24.85 15.69
CA LEU A 512 -18.94 24.68 16.57
C LEU A 512 -18.75 25.42 17.90
N PHE A 513 -17.54 25.45 18.45
CA PHE A 513 -17.23 26.20 19.65
C PHE A 513 -17.49 27.70 19.45
N MET A 514 -17.02 28.28 18.34
CA MET A 514 -17.27 29.69 18.01
C MET A 514 -18.77 29.98 17.82
N VAL A 515 -19.51 29.08 17.17
CA VAL A 515 -20.98 29.21 17.02
C VAL A 515 -21.68 29.13 18.37
N THR A 516 -21.30 28.19 19.23
CA THR A 516 -21.89 28.01 20.56
C THR A 516 -21.64 29.24 21.44
N ARG A 517 -20.42 29.78 21.41
CA ARG A 517 -20.08 31.02 22.12
C ARG A 517 -20.93 32.19 21.65
N ASN A 518 -20.98 32.45 20.35
CA ASN A 518 -21.76 33.54 19.79
C ASN A 518 -23.26 33.37 20.09
N ALA A 519 -23.78 32.15 20.06
CA ALA A 519 -25.16 31.86 20.45
C ALA A 519 -25.44 32.21 21.92
N ILE A 520 -24.51 31.92 22.83
CA ILE A 520 -24.64 32.26 24.26
C ILE A 520 -24.59 33.78 24.47
N GLU A 521 -23.78 34.49 23.69
CA GLU A 521 -23.66 35.96 23.75
C GLU A 521 -24.89 36.67 23.16
N LEU A 522 -25.49 36.13 22.09
CA LEU A 522 -26.62 36.74 21.37
C LEU A 522 -28.00 36.35 21.92
N CYS A 523 -28.18 35.13 22.42
CA CYS A 523 -29.48 34.61 22.88
C CYS A 523 -29.60 34.58 24.41
N LYS A 524 -30.85 34.67 24.92
CA LYS A 524 -31.13 34.41 26.35
C LYS A 524 -30.93 32.92 26.66
N SER A 525 -29.80 32.56 27.25
CA SER A 525 -29.51 31.19 27.70
C SER A 525 -29.84 31.00 29.19
N THR A 526 -30.27 29.79 29.56
CA THR A 526 -30.47 29.41 30.97
C THR A 526 -29.13 29.32 31.70
N GLU A 527 -29.14 29.49 33.03
CA GLU A 527 -27.93 29.38 33.85
C GLU A 527 -27.30 27.99 33.72
N THR A 528 -28.11 26.93 33.67
CA THR A 528 -27.64 25.56 33.49
C THR A 528 -26.85 25.34 32.19
N VAL A 529 -27.26 25.98 31.09
CA VAL A 529 -26.58 25.89 29.79
C VAL A 529 -25.28 26.69 29.82
N LYS A 530 -25.28 27.87 30.47
CA LYS A 530 -24.07 28.67 30.69
C LYS A 530 -23.06 27.95 31.57
N ASP A 531 -23.51 27.34 32.67
CA ASP A 531 -22.67 26.55 33.58
C ASP A 531 -22.04 25.37 32.85
N THR A 532 -22.81 24.67 32.01
CA THR A 532 -22.30 23.55 31.20
C THR A 532 -21.23 24.03 30.21
N PHE A 533 -21.48 25.14 29.51
CA PHE A 533 -20.51 25.73 28.57
C PHE A 533 -19.24 26.21 29.31
N ASN A 534 -19.40 26.94 30.41
CA ASN A 534 -18.29 27.42 31.23
C ASN A 534 -17.48 26.27 31.83
N GLY A 535 -18.11 25.16 32.20
CA GLY A 535 -17.43 23.93 32.59
C GLY A 535 -16.51 23.39 31.49
N ILE A 536 -17.01 23.32 30.24
CA ILE A 536 -16.20 22.91 29.08
C ILE A 536 -15.04 23.91 28.86
N VAL A 537 -15.30 25.22 28.92
CA VAL A 537 -14.28 26.27 28.74
C VAL A 537 -13.18 26.15 29.81
N ASN A 538 -13.54 25.98 31.08
CA ASN A 538 -12.58 25.85 32.19
C ASN A 538 -11.67 24.63 32.03
N ASP A 539 -12.20 23.49 31.58
CA ASP A 539 -11.37 22.32 31.29
C ASP A 539 -10.46 22.54 30.07
N MET A 540 -11.00 23.18 29.03
CA MET A 540 -10.26 23.49 27.80
C MET A 540 -9.08 24.44 28.05
N GLN A 541 -9.19 25.36 29.01
CA GLN A 541 -8.10 26.28 29.39
C GLN A 541 -6.80 25.55 29.78
N LYS A 542 -6.89 24.29 30.23
CA LYS A 542 -5.71 23.45 30.46
C LYS A 542 -5.41 22.53 29.28
N LYS A 543 -6.46 21.89 28.73
CA LYS A 543 -6.33 20.84 27.71
C LYS A 543 -5.81 21.37 26.37
N VAL A 544 -6.33 22.50 25.88
CA VAL A 544 -5.96 23.03 24.56
C VAL A 544 -4.53 23.58 24.54
N PRO A 545 -4.07 24.39 25.53
CA PRO A 545 -2.68 24.82 25.58
C PRO A 545 -1.70 23.64 25.70
N LEU A 546 -2.06 22.59 26.44
CA LEU A 546 -1.26 21.37 26.52
C LEU A 546 -1.11 20.69 25.15
N GLU A 547 -2.20 20.54 24.39
CA GLU A 547 -2.15 19.95 23.05
C GLU A 547 -1.38 20.84 22.06
N LEU A 548 -1.54 22.16 22.14
CA LEU A 548 -0.74 23.11 21.37
C LEU A 548 0.75 22.93 21.67
N TYR A 549 1.14 22.87 22.95
CA TYR A 549 2.52 22.61 23.34
C TYR A 549 3.02 21.24 22.83
N ASN A 550 2.23 20.18 22.95
CA ASN A 550 2.60 18.85 22.46
C ASN A 550 2.84 18.81 20.95
N ARG A 551 2.01 19.52 20.17
CA ARG A 551 2.17 19.64 18.71
C ARG A 551 3.39 20.46 18.31
N LEU A 552 3.70 21.52 19.06
CA LEU A 552 4.93 22.32 18.86
C LEU A 552 6.19 21.56 19.28
N LYS A 553 6.11 20.77 20.36
CA LYS A 553 7.21 19.96 20.93
C LYS A 553 7.54 18.74 20.09
N ASN A 554 6.54 18.03 19.57
CA ASN A 554 6.71 16.82 18.77
C ASN A 554 5.82 16.81 17.52
N PRO A 555 6.10 17.70 16.55
CA PRO A 555 5.33 17.81 15.31
C PRO A 555 5.27 16.49 14.53
N VAL A 556 6.29 15.63 14.69
CA VAL A 556 6.45 14.33 14.00
C VAL A 556 5.41 13.29 14.43
N ARG A 557 4.82 13.43 15.62
CA ARG A 557 3.81 12.48 16.11
C ARG A 557 2.52 12.54 15.30
N TYR A 558 2.23 13.67 14.65
CA TYR A 558 0.95 13.93 14.01
C TYR A 558 1.08 13.94 12.49
N GLU A 559 0.17 13.27 11.78
CA GLU A 559 0.09 13.34 10.31
C GLU A 559 -0.15 14.76 9.80
N LYS A 560 -0.96 15.52 10.54
CA LYS A 560 -1.31 16.90 10.23
C LYS A 560 -1.19 17.82 11.44
N SER A 561 -0.89 19.08 11.19
CA SER A 561 -0.52 20.02 12.26
C SER A 561 -1.69 20.45 13.13
N SER A 562 -2.89 20.72 12.59
CA SER A 562 -4.04 21.32 13.31
C SER A 562 -3.70 22.54 14.19
N LEU A 563 -2.58 23.21 13.90
CA LEU A 563 -2.08 24.33 14.69
C LEU A 563 -3.06 25.50 14.64
N MET A 564 -3.66 25.77 13.48
CA MET A 564 -4.62 26.86 13.31
C MET A 564 -5.82 26.74 14.26
N SER A 565 -6.46 25.57 14.34
CA SER A 565 -7.62 25.35 15.21
C SER A 565 -7.22 25.46 16.69
N LEU A 566 -6.06 24.91 17.07
CA LEU A 566 -5.55 25.06 18.43
C LEU A 566 -5.17 26.50 18.81
N LEU A 567 -4.57 27.27 17.90
CA LEU A 567 -4.25 28.69 18.10
C LEU A 567 -5.55 29.51 18.25
N THR A 568 -6.55 29.23 17.40
CA THR A 568 -7.88 29.84 17.47
C THR A 568 -8.53 29.56 18.83
N LEU A 569 -8.61 28.30 19.24
CA LEU A 569 -9.20 27.89 20.52
C LEU A 569 -8.45 28.51 21.69
N THR A 570 -7.12 28.47 21.67
CA THR A 570 -6.28 29.07 22.73
C THR A 570 -6.56 30.56 22.89
N GLY A 571 -6.58 31.33 21.79
CA GLY A 571 -6.89 32.77 21.86
C GLY A 571 -8.34 33.09 22.26
N LEU A 572 -9.28 32.14 22.13
CA LEU A 572 -10.66 32.32 22.58
C LEU A 572 -10.84 32.05 24.08
N ILE A 573 -10.14 31.05 24.63
CA ILE A 573 -10.34 30.54 26.00
C ILE A 573 -9.35 31.07 27.03
N VAL A 574 -8.13 31.45 26.64
CA VAL A 574 -7.09 31.91 27.55
C VAL A 574 -7.27 33.40 27.83
N ASP A 575 -7.29 33.78 29.11
CA ASP A 575 -7.42 35.19 29.54
C ASP A 575 -6.05 35.88 29.70
N SER A 576 -4.95 35.13 29.76
CA SER A 576 -3.57 35.67 29.80
C SER A 576 -3.08 36.10 28.41
N ASP A 577 -2.00 36.89 28.36
CA ASP A 577 -1.38 37.30 27.09
C ASP A 577 -0.96 36.09 26.24
N PHE A 578 -1.71 35.86 25.17
CA PHE A 578 -1.52 34.78 24.20
C PHE A 578 -0.10 34.79 23.62
N ARG A 579 0.46 35.97 23.32
CA ARG A 579 1.80 36.07 22.73
C ARG A 579 2.86 35.58 23.70
N THR A 580 2.79 36.02 24.96
CA THR A 580 3.70 35.57 26.02
C THR A 580 3.61 34.05 26.24
N LEU A 581 2.40 33.46 26.19
CA LEU A 581 2.23 32.01 26.32
C LEU A 581 2.85 31.25 25.13
N LEU A 582 2.60 31.72 23.91
CA LEU A 582 3.11 31.11 22.69
C LEU A 582 4.65 31.18 22.63
N ASP A 583 5.24 32.33 22.96
CA ASP A 583 6.70 32.50 22.99
C ASP A 583 7.35 31.56 24.02
N LYS A 584 6.71 31.34 25.18
CA LYS A 584 7.16 30.35 26.17
C LYS A 584 7.09 28.91 25.65
N PHE A 585 5.99 28.53 24.97
CA PHE A 585 5.85 27.20 24.38
C PHE A 585 6.91 26.93 23.29
N LEU A 586 7.16 27.91 22.42
CA LEU A 586 8.18 27.81 21.38
C LEU A 586 9.59 27.63 21.98
N LYS A 587 9.90 28.39 23.04
CA LYS A 587 11.19 28.29 23.74
C LYS A 587 11.41 26.91 24.40
N GLU A 588 10.40 26.35 25.06
CA GLU A 588 10.49 25.04 25.70
C GLU A 588 10.50 23.87 24.69
N ALA A 589 9.71 23.97 23.62
CA ALA A 589 9.74 23.00 22.53
C ALA A 589 11.16 22.89 21.94
N LYS A 590 11.84 24.03 21.72
CA LYS A 590 13.25 24.08 21.28
C LYS A 590 14.21 23.42 22.26
N SER A 591 14.05 23.67 23.57
CA SER A 591 14.85 23.03 24.63
C SER A 591 14.76 21.50 24.58
N TYR A 592 13.57 20.97 24.30
CA TYR A 592 13.32 19.54 24.19
C TYR A 592 14.05 18.88 23.00
N PHE A 593 14.02 19.49 21.82
CA PHE A 593 14.73 18.99 20.64
C PHE A 593 16.22 18.78 20.92
N VAL A 594 16.85 19.77 21.53
CA VAL A 594 18.28 19.73 21.85
C VAL A 594 18.59 18.70 22.95
N LYS A 595 17.74 18.60 24.00
CA LYS A 595 17.88 17.58 25.05
C LYS A 595 17.89 16.15 24.47
N SER A 596 17.03 15.86 23.49
CA SER A 596 16.92 14.52 22.89
C SER A 596 18.21 14.05 22.21
N ILE A 597 18.96 14.95 21.57
CA ILE A 597 20.24 14.63 20.92
C ILE A 597 21.29 14.28 22.00
N PHE A 598 21.34 15.06 23.07
CA PHE A 598 22.32 14.89 24.15
C PHE A 598 22.09 13.67 25.04
N VAL A 599 20.91 13.06 25.04
CA VAL A 599 20.66 11.80 25.78
C VAL A 599 21.49 10.64 25.21
N THR A 600 21.76 10.65 23.91
CA THR A 600 22.55 9.61 23.22
C THR A 600 24.06 9.83 23.29
N LEU A 601 24.50 11.07 23.53
CA LEU A 601 25.91 11.43 23.66
C LEU A 601 26.39 11.22 25.09
N LYS A 602 26.87 10.01 25.38
CA LYS A 602 27.53 9.69 26.65
C LYS A 602 29.04 9.56 26.44
N PRO A 603 29.88 10.29 27.22
CA PRO A 603 31.31 10.06 27.20
C PRO A 603 31.62 8.67 27.76
N VAL A 604 32.63 8.02 27.18
CA VAL A 604 33.15 6.71 27.57
C VAL A 604 34.62 6.88 27.96
N GLU A 605 35.07 6.14 28.97
CA GLU A 605 36.49 6.12 29.33
C GLU A 605 37.33 5.65 28.14
N SER A 606 38.50 6.28 27.95
CA SER A 606 39.40 6.01 26.84
C SER A 606 40.82 5.82 27.35
N ASP A 607 41.50 4.79 26.85
CA ASP A 607 42.93 4.58 27.11
C ASP A 607 43.82 5.64 26.43
N SER A 608 43.26 6.34 25.45
CA SER A 608 43.90 7.45 24.73
C SER A 608 43.48 8.81 25.29
N PRO A 609 44.35 9.83 25.26
CA PRO A 609 44.02 11.17 25.74
C PRO A 609 42.85 11.76 24.93
N THR A 610 41.99 12.52 25.62
CA THR A 610 40.85 13.23 25.01
C THR A 610 41.36 14.14 23.89
N THR A 611 40.78 14.02 22.69
CA THR A 611 41.11 14.91 21.57
C THR A 611 40.54 16.31 21.77
N ASP A 612 41.15 17.34 21.18
CA ASP A 612 40.65 18.71 21.23
C ASP A 612 39.20 18.78 20.70
N GLU A 613 38.89 18.02 19.64
CA GLU A 613 37.54 17.93 19.08
C GLU A 613 36.54 17.31 20.07
N ALA A 614 36.92 16.25 20.79
CA ALA A 614 36.07 15.62 21.80
C ALA A 614 35.83 16.56 22.99
N MET A 615 36.85 17.33 23.38
CA MET A 615 36.71 18.36 24.42
C MET A 615 35.78 19.49 23.99
N VAL A 616 35.89 19.97 22.75
CA VAL A 616 34.99 21.01 22.19
C VAL A 616 33.54 20.53 22.18
N LEU A 617 33.29 19.30 21.71
CA LEU A 617 31.94 18.72 21.74
C LEU A 617 31.42 18.58 23.19
N TRP A 618 32.27 18.13 24.11
CA TRP A 618 31.91 17.97 25.52
C TRP A 618 31.57 19.30 26.21
N GLU A 619 32.40 20.34 26.04
CA GLU A 619 32.12 21.66 26.60
C GLU A 619 30.87 22.30 25.97
N TYR A 620 30.60 22.04 24.68
CA TYR A 620 29.34 22.45 24.05
C TYR A 620 28.12 21.77 24.69
N VAL A 621 28.17 20.44 24.88
CA VAL A 621 27.09 19.68 25.56
C VAL A 621 26.90 20.16 27.01
N LYS A 622 28.00 20.40 27.72
CA LYS A 622 28.00 20.83 29.13
C LYS A 622 27.47 22.25 29.31
N GLY A 623 27.85 23.16 28.42
CA GLY A 623 27.34 24.54 28.39
C GLY A 623 25.82 24.57 28.21
N TYR A 624 25.29 23.72 27.34
CA TYR A 624 23.85 23.62 27.12
C TYR A 624 23.10 23.01 28.32
N LYS A 625 23.68 22.00 28.99
CA LYS A 625 23.13 21.40 30.23
C LYS A 625 23.13 22.38 31.42
N ARG A 626 24.09 23.30 31.50
CA ARG A 626 24.12 24.36 32.53
C ARG A 626 23.03 25.41 32.31
N ASN A 627 22.78 25.82 31.08
CA ASN A 627 21.76 26.82 30.75
C ASN A 627 20.32 26.32 30.85
N THR A 628 20.10 25.00 30.89
CA THR A 628 18.77 24.37 30.95
C THR A 628 18.37 23.88 32.35
N ARG A 629 19.25 23.99 33.35
CA ARG A 629 18.97 23.63 34.76
C ARG A 629 18.36 24.81 35.51
N ASN A 630 17.05 24.98 35.34
CA ASN A 630 16.19 25.62 36.35
C ASN A 630 15.04 24.72 36.84
N SER A 631 14.91 23.47 36.36
CA SER A 631 13.93 22.52 36.91
C SER A 631 14.59 21.37 37.67
N THR A 632 14.13 21.21 38.91
CA THR A 632 14.52 20.21 39.89
C THR A 632 13.93 18.85 39.53
N ALA A 633 14.71 17.96 38.94
CA ALA A 633 14.46 16.52 39.00
C ALA A 633 15.77 15.74 38.86
N SER A 634 16.05 14.95 39.90
CA SER A 634 17.17 14.05 40.06
C SER A 634 17.16 12.91 39.05
N THR A 635 18.17 12.79 38.20
CA THR A 635 18.53 11.52 37.56
C THR A 635 20.06 11.41 37.42
N GLY A 636 20.59 10.29 37.93
CA GLY A 636 21.85 9.66 37.53
C GLY A 636 23.11 10.52 37.57
N SER A 637 23.89 10.38 38.64
CA SER A 637 25.27 10.86 38.79
C SER A 637 26.12 10.77 37.51
N ILE A 638 26.31 11.90 36.82
CA ILE A 638 27.45 12.18 35.95
C ILE A 638 28.53 12.84 36.82
N GLU A 639 28.84 12.23 37.97
CA GLU A 639 29.88 12.67 38.91
C GLU A 639 31.13 11.77 38.85
N GLY A 640 31.21 10.82 37.90
CA GLY A 640 32.29 9.82 37.84
C GLY A 640 33.53 10.19 37.02
N LEU A 641 33.46 11.15 36.09
CA LEU A 641 34.63 11.56 35.29
C LEU A 641 35.46 12.61 36.05
N ASN A 642 36.24 12.14 37.01
CA ASN A 642 37.11 12.96 37.86
C ASN A 642 38.36 13.51 37.14
N ASP A 643 38.63 13.10 35.89
CA ASP A 643 39.71 13.67 35.07
C ASP A 643 39.28 13.86 33.60
N PRO A 644 39.10 15.10 33.10
CA PRO A 644 38.67 15.35 31.72
C PRO A 644 39.74 15.01 30.67
N LYS A 645 40.84 14.37 31.06
CA LYS A 645 41.99 14.08 30.21
C LYS A 645 41.90 12.79 29.40
N ASN A 646 41.06 11.82 29.81
CA ASN A 646 41.01 10.49 29.20
C ASN A 646 39.57 10.00 28.91
N PHE A 647 38.83 10.71 28.06
CA PHE A 647 37.51 10.26 27.61
C PHE A 647 37.33 10.43 26.10
N THR A 648 36.40 9.67 25.55
CA THR A 648 35.96 9.78 24.15
C THR A 648 34.45 9.54 24.02
N PHE A 649 33.91 9.53 22.81
CA PHE A 649 32.53 9.16 22.53
C PHE A 649 32.49 7.82 21.77
N SER A 650 31.51 6.96 22.05
CA SER A 650 31.34 5.72 21.30
C SER A 650 30.89 5.99 19.86
N VAL A 651 31.39 5.19 18.91
CA VAL A 651 30.99 5.27 17.49
C VAL A 651 29.48 5.10 17.33
N THR A 652 28.88 4.18 18.10
CA THR A 652 27.42 3.97 18.16
C THR A 652 26.67 5.20 18.67
N GLY A 653 27.15 5.83 19.75
CA GLY A 653 26.55 7.06 20.29
C GLY A 653 26.57 8.19 19.27
N LEU A 654 27.72 8.41 18.61
CA LEU A 654 27.84 9.41 17.54
C LEU A 654 26.92 9.11 16.34
N ALA A 655 26.80 7.84 15.93
CA ALA A 655 25.94 7.41 14.84
C ALA A 655 24.45 7.58 15.17
N ASP A 656 24.04 7.25 16.39
CA ASP A 656 22.67 7.46 16.87
C ASP A 656 22.33 8.95 16.93
N SER A 657 23.23 9.78 17.46
CA SER A 657 23.04 11.24 17.48
C SER A 657 22.93 11.84 16.09
N MET A 658 23.81 11.45 15.16
CA MET A 658 23.74 11.92 13.77
C MET A 658 22.46 11.43 13.06
N SER A 659 22.01 10.20 13.36
CA SER A 659 20.75 9.66 12.84
C SER A 659 19.54 10.43 13.37
N ILE A 660 19.54 10.79 14.66
CA ILE A 660 18.49 11.64 15.26
C ILE A 660 18.50 13.01 14.57
N ILE A 661 19.67 13.61 14.35
CA ILE A 661 19.77 14.90 13.62
C ILE A 661 19.25 14.75 12.18
N SER A 662 19.61 13.70 11.44
CA SER A 662 19.11 13.44 10.08
C SER A 662 17.59 13.29 10.04
N GLN A 663 17.05 12.43 10.90
CA GLN A 663 15.62 12.20 11.01
C GLN A 663 14.90 13.50 11.33
N ARG A 664 15.29 14.19 12.41
CA ARG A 664 14.65 15.44 12.84
C ARG A 664 14.78 16.53 11.78
N SER A 665 15.93 16.65 11.12
CA SER A 665 16.15 17.57 9.99
C SER A 665 15.16 17.33 8.85
N LYS A 666 15.01 16.07 8.42
CA LYS A 666 14.03 15.68 7.38
C LYS A 666 12.59 15.89 7.85
N PHE A 667 12.28 15.57 9.09
CA PHE A 667 10.92 15.71 9.61
C PHE A 667 10.51 17.16 9.82
N VAL A 668 11.42 18.02 10.29
CA VAL A 668 11.26 19.49 10.30
C VAL A 668 10.95 19.96 8.88
N LYS A 669 11.75 19.53 7.89
CA LYS A 669 11.50 19.84 6.48
C LYS A 669 10.10 19.42 6.03
N THR A 670 9.75 18.14 6.15
CA THR A 670 8.46 17.60 5.72
C THR A 670 7.30 18.26 6.46
N TYR A 671 7.43 18.54 7.75
CA TYR A 671 6.39 19.21 8.53
C TYR A 671 6.17 20.66 8.10
N TYR A 672 7.23 21.45 7.90
CA TYR A 672 7.14 22.86 7.51
C TYR A 672 6.97 23.10 6.00
N GLU A 673 7.31 22.13 5.16
CA GLU A 673 7.04 22.15 3.72
C GLU A 673 5.62 21.65 3.41
N ASN A 674 5.11 20.65 4.15
CA ASN A 674 3.77 20.08 3.90
C ASN A 674 2.66 20.78 4.71
N ASN A 675 2.97 21.45 5.82
CA ASN A 675 2.01 22.25 6.57
C ASN A 675 2.35 23.72 6.39
N VAL A 676 1.34 24.54 6.13
CA VAL A 676 1.54 25.97 6.11
C VAL A 676 1.62 26.46 7.55
N VAL A 677 2.77 26.96 7.97
CA VAL A 677 2.98 27.49 9.32
C VAL A 677 3.78 28.78 9.23
N PRO A 678 3.42 29.85 9.97
CA PRO A 678 4.17 31.11 9.99
C PRO A 678 5.67 30.93 10.26
N ALA A 679 6.50 31.81 9.69
CA ALA A 679 7.94 31.87 9.89
C ALA A 679 8.36 31.92 11.36
N ASP A 680 7.59 32.49 12.29
CA ASP A 680 7.88 32.43 13.74
C ASP A 680 7.90 30.99 14.29
N PHE A 681 7.16 30.08 13.65
CA PHE A 681 7.25 28.64 13.92
C PHE A 681 8.38 27.98 13.11
N ARG A 682 8.79 28.55 11.97
CA ARG A 682 10.00 28.15 11.23
C ARG A 682 11.28 28.65 11.90
N THR A 683 11.25 29.73 12.70
CA THR A 683 12.38 30.32 13.46
C THR A 683 12.72 29.61 14.76
N ILE A 684 12.18 28.39 14.89
CA ILE A 684 13.03 27.27 15.31
C ILE A 684 14.41 27.31 14.58
N SER A 685 14.56 27.95 13.41
CA SER A 685 15.77 28.27 12.60
C SER A 685 17.10 28.60 13.28
N GLY A 686 17.16 28.92 14.58
CA GLY A 686 18.42 28.75 15.33
C GLY A 686 18.90 27.27 15.37
N ASP A 687 18.02 26.34 15.05
CA ASP A 687 18.23 24.91 14.96
C ASP A 687 18.97 24.52 13.69
N THR A 688 18.85 25.25 12.58
CA THR A 688 19.67 24.97 11.39
C THR A 688 21.14 25.24 11.70
N GLU A 689 21.44 26.37 12.34
CA GLU A 689 22.79 26.72 12.78
C GLU A 689 23.27 25.82 13.92
N LEU A 690 22.39 25.47 14.87
CA LEU A 690 22.71 24.55 15.96
C LEU A 690 22.94 23.11 15.47
N PHE A 691 22.10 22.59 14.57
CA PHE A 691 22.27 21.27 13.95
C PHE A 691 23.49 21.26 13.04
N GLN A 692 23.74 22.33 12.29
CA GLN A 692 24.96 22.49 11.50
C GLN A 692 26.19 22.45 12.41
N THR A 693 26.22 23.27 13.46
CA THR A 693 27.32 23.35 14.42
C THR A 693 27.54 22.00 15.11
N LEU A 694 26.46 21.37 15.58
CA LEU A 694 26.52 20.08 16.24
C LEU A 694 26.95 18.96 15.28
N SER A 695 26.45 18.94 14.04
CA SER A 695 26.87 17.99 13.02
C SER A 695 28.33 18.16 12.63
N ILE A 696 28.84 19.39 12.58
CA ILE A 696 30.25 19.69 12.38
C ILE A 696 31.09 19.14 13.55
N TYR A 697 30.66 19.34 14.80
CA TYR A 697 31.39 18.79 15.95
C TYR A 697 31.34 17.26 15.98
N LEU A 698 30.19 16.66 15.71
CA LEU A 698 30.04 15.20 15.64
C LEU A 698 30.94 14.59 14.57
N VAL A 699 31.00 15.15 13.36
CA VAL A 699 31.87 14.61 12.30
C VAL A 699 33.35 14.82 12.61
N LYS A 700 33.71 15.95 13.22
CA LYS A 700 35.10 16.20 13.64
C LYS A 700 35.58 15.18 14.67
N VAL A 701 34.76 14.87 15.67
CA VAL A 701 35.07 13.81 16.65
C VAL A 701 35.12 12.45 15.97
N PHE A 702 34.13 12.13 15.13
CA PHE A 702 34.05 10.86 14.42
C PHE A 702 35.32 10.56 13.60
N LEU A 703 35.83 11.55 12.85
CA LEU A 703 37.04 11.41 12.03
C LEU A 703 38.33 11.20 12.83
N LYS A 704 38.32 11.42 14.15
CA LYS A 704 39.48 11.21 15.04
C LYS A 704 39.44 9.89 15.79
N LEU A 705 38.33 9.15 15.70
CA LEU A 705 38.20 7.86 16.36
C LEU A 705 38.90 6.76 15.55
N PRO A 706 39.53 5.77 16.22
CA PRO A 706 39.97 4.55 15.56
C PRO A 706 38.75 3.70 15.21
N ILE A 707 38.22 3.86 13.99
CA ILE A 707 37.01 3.16 13.55
C ILE A 707 37.40 1.82 12.93
N GLN A 708 36.82 0.72 13.43
CA GLN A 708 36.89 -0.55 12.73
C GLN A 708 35.96 -0.53 11.51
N LEU A 709 36.50 -0.81 10.32
CA LEU A 709 35.79 -0.75 9.03
C LEU A 709 34.59 -1.71 8.89
N ASN A 710 34.33 -2.55 9.90
CA ASN A 710 33.21 -3.50 9.95
C ASN A 710 32.03 -3.04 10.80
N ASP A 711 32.14 -1.89 11.46
CA ASP A 711 31.12 -1.46 12.40
C ASP A 711 29.87 -0.98 11.63
N LYS A 712 28.70 -1.56 11.93
CA LYS A 712 27.42 -1.08 11.40
C LYS A 712 27.19 0.40 11.73
N ALA A 713 27.77 0.89 12.83
CA ALA A 713 27.71 2.29 13.23
C ALA A 713 28.44 3.22 12.25
N LEU A 714 29.52 2.77 11.58
CA LEU A 714 30.20 3.55 10.54
C LEU A 714 29.24 3.89 9.39
N PHE A 715 28.57 2.88 8.84
CA PHE A 715 27.63 3.07 7.74
C PHE A 715 26.43 3.90 8.15
N LYS A 716 25.90 3.65 9.35
CA LYS A 716 24.81 4.44 9.93
C LYS A 716 25.20 5.92 10.03
N PHE A 717 26.40 6.22 10.52
CA PHE A 717 26.90 7.59 10.64
C PHE A 717 27.08 8.25 9.26
N VAL A 718 27.78 7.61 8.32
CA VAL A 718 28.07 8.18 6.99
C VAL A 718 26.78 8.49 6.22
N LEU A 719 25.80 7.58 6.26
CA LEU A 719 24.51 7.78 5.60
C LEU A 719 23.71 8.91 6.26
N ALA A 720 23.61 8.92 7.59
CA ALA A 720 22.93 9.98 8.32
C ALA A 720 23.58 11.34 8.09
N TYR A 721 24.92 11.42 8.15
CA TYR A 721 25.65 12.67 7.91
C TYR A 721 25.46 13.18 6.48
N ARG A 722 25.49 12.30 5.47
CA ARG A 722 25.24 12.71 4.08
C ARG A 722 23.87 13.38 3.96
N GLU A 723 22.85 12.76 4.54
CA GLU A 723 21.50 13.29 4.50
C GLU A 723 21.39 14.66 5.20
N VAL A 724 22.05 14.81 6.35
CA VAL A 724 22.14 16.10 7.05
C VAL A 724 22.88 17.15 6.22
N TRP A 725 23.98 16.80 5.56
CA TRP A 725 24.74 17.73 4.72
C TRP A 725 23.97 18.11 3.45
N GLU A 726 23.29 17.17 2.79
CA GLU A 726 22.40 17.45 1.67
C GLU A 726 21.25 18.39 2.08
N PHE A 727 20.79 18.26 3.33
CA PHE A 727 19.74 19.08 3.91
C PHE A 727 20.21 20.50 4.29
N LEU A 728 21.30 20.62 5.05
CA LEU A 728 21.75 21.88 5.65
C LEU A 728 22.80 22.64 4.79
N LYS A 729 23.46 21.98 3.83
CA LYS A 729 24.40 22.57 2.85
C LYS A 729 25.48 23.50 3.43
N PHE A 730 26.07 23.17 4.57
CA PHE A 730 26.97 24.06 5.31
C PHE A 730 28.44 24.13 4.81
N GLY A 731 28.64 24.04 3.49
CA GLY A 731 29.92 24.32 2.85
C GLY A 731 30.62 23.11 2.20
N PRO A 732 31.48 23.35 1.19
CA PRO A 732 32.16 22.31 0.43
C PRO A 732 33.27 21.61 1.24
N GLU A 733 33.88 22.25 2.24
CA GLU A 733 34.91 21.60 3.07
C GLU A 733 34.36 20.44 3.91
N TYR A 734 33.07 20.48 4.25
CA TYR A 734 32.36 19.45 5.00
C TYR A 734 31.59 18.47 4.10
N SER A 735 31.89 18.44 2.80
CA SER A 735 31.25 17.50 1.89
C SER A 735 31.48 16.04 2.35
N PRO A 736 30.43 15.21 2.44
CA PRO A 736 30.56 13.79 2.78
C PRO A 736 31.56 13.06 1.88
N TYR A 737 31.61 13.45 0.60
CA TYR A 737 32.61 12.94 -0.34
C TYR A 737 34.02 13.26 0.16
N LYS A 738 34.33 14.53 0.47
CA LYS A 738 35.67 14.95 0.88
C LYS A 738 36.10 14.34 2.22
N LEU A 739 35.17 14.19 3.16
CA LEU A 739 35.47 13.72 4.51
C LEU A 739 35.61 12.20 4.61
N PHE A 740 34.83 11.44 3.82
CA PHE A 740 34.78 9.98 3.93
C PHE A 740 35.41 9.25 2.75
N PHE A 741 36.00 9.95 1.78
CA PHE A 741 36.64 9.33 0.61
C PHE A 741 37.66 8.26 1.02
N ASP A 742 38.63 8.64 1.86
CA ASP A 742 39.70 7.73 2.29
C ASP A 742 39.16 6.56 3.10
N ILE A 743 38.19 6.80 3.98
CA ILE A 743 37.54 5.76 4.79
C ILE A 743 36.79 4.75 3.90
N VAL A 744 36.09 5.23 2.87
CA VAL A 744 35.40 4.35 1.91
C VAL A 744 36.39 3.58 1.04
N LEU A 745 37.50 4.19 0.63
CA LEU A 745 38.56 3.50 -0.10
C LEU A 745 39.23 2.42 0.74
N GLU A 746 39.52 2.72 2.02
CA GLU A 746 40.09 1.76 2.96
C GLU A 746 39.11 0.60 3.21
N TRP A 747 37.81 0.90 3.33
CA TRP A 747 36.76 -0.12 3.40
C TRP A 747 36.73 -0.99 2.14
N ILE A 748 36.82 -0.40 0.93
CA ILE A 748 36.90 -1.17 -0.32
C ILE A 748 38.10 -2.10 -0.31
N SER A 749 39.28 -1.59 0.05
CA SER A 749 40.49 -2.42 0.16
C SER A 749 40.29 -3.58 1.14
N SER A 750 39.68 -3.32 2.31
CA SER A 750 39.39 -4.35 3.30
C SER A 750 38.36 -5.37 2.82
N ILE A 751 37.28 -4.96 2.14
CA ILE A 751 36.26 -5.89 1.63
C ILE A 751 36.80 -6.71 0.46
N SER A 752 37.68 -6.15 -0.38
CA SER A 752 38.34 -6.89 -1.46
C SER A 752 39.15 -8.06 -0.93
N GLY A 753 39.89 -7.88 0.17
CA GLY A 753 40.60 -8.98 0.83
C GLY A 753 39.67 -10.10 1.30
N ARG A 754 38.49 -9.75 1.82
CA ARG A 754 37.48 -10.74 2.24
C ARG A 754 36.77 -11.41 1.08
N LEU A 755 36.48 -10.69 0.01
CA LEU A 755 35.87 -11.25 -1.19
C LEU A 755 36.77 -12.34 -1.79
N ILE A 756 38.10 -12.15 -1.74
CA ILE A 756 39.07 -13.17 -2.14
C ILE A 756 38.98 -14.41 -1.24
N GLU A 757 38.99 -14.23 0.09
CA GLU A 757 38.86 -15.32 1.06
C GLU A 757 37.54 -16.07 0.89
N TRP A 758 36.43 -15.35 0.72
CA TRP A 758 35.11 -15.93 0.48
C TRP A 758 35.02 -16.66 -0.86
N THR A 759 35.67 -16.15 -1.92
CA THR A 759 35.74 -16.84 -3.22
C THR A 759 36.46 -18.18 -3.07
N GLN A 760 37.57 -18.20 -2.33
CA GLN A 760 38.31 -19.43 -2.05
C GLN A 760 37.44 -20.41 -1.25
N ARG A 761 36.80 -19.94 -0.18
CA ARG A 761 35.89 -20.78 0.63
C ARG A 761 34.68 -21.28 -0.14
N ALA A 762 34.11 -20.48 -1.02
CA ALA A 762 32.99 -20.88 -1.86
C ALA A 762 33.37 -22.05 -2.77
N VAL A 763 34.62 -22.16 -3.21
CA VAL A 763 35.10 -23.33 -3.97
C VAL A 763 35.50 -24.49 -3.06
N ASP A 764 36.09 -24.20 -1.90
CA ASP A 764 36.61 -25.26 -1.01
C ASP A 764 35.50 -26.01 -0.28
N ILE A 765 34.43 -25.32 0.12
CA ILE A 765 33.31 -25.88 0.90
C ILE A 765 32.23 -26.51 0.01
N ASP A 766 32.07 -26.00 -1.22
CA ASP A 766 31.01 -26.46 -2.11
C ASP A 766 31.20 -27.94 -2.51
N THR A 767 30.09 -28.68 -2.44
CA THR A 767 30.00 -30.08 -2.84
C THR A 767 29.92 -30.23 -4.36
N PHE A 768 29.60 -29.15 -5.09
CA PHE A 768 29.36 -29.11 -6.54
C PHE A 768 28.27 -30.09 -6.97
N GLU A 769 27.22 -30.17 -6.16
CA GLU A 769 25.96 -30.84 -6.49
C GLU A 769 24.99 -29.85 -7.15
N VAL A 770 24.01 -30.37 -7.88
CA VAL A 770 22.97 -29.54 -8.51
C VAL A 770 22.09 -28.95 -7.41
N ASP A 771 22.14 -27.63 -7.27
CA ASP A 771 21.25 -26.88 -6.38
C ASP A 771 20.13 -26.18 -7.15
N ASN A 772 20.44 -25.68 -8.35
CA ASN A 772 19.46 -25.06 -9.22
C ASN A 772 19.03 -26.00 -10.36
N ASP A 773 17.83 -26.59 -10.25
CA ASP A 773 17.27 -27.53 -11.25
C ASP A 773 17.12 -26.95 -12.66
N SER A 774 17.07 -25.62 -12.80
CA SER A 774 16.88 -24.94 -14.09
C SER A 774 18.19 -24.70 -14.83
N GLU A 775 19.22 -24.28 -14.10
CA GLU A 775 20.55 -23.96 -14.63
C GLU A 775 21.53 -25.14 -14.49
N MET A 776 21.19 -26.16 -13.69
CA MET A 776 22.04 -27.29 -13.29
C MET A 776 23.36 -26.85 -12.64
N THR A 777 23.35 -25.70 -11.96
CA THR A 777 24.53 -25.09 -11.31
C THR A 777 24.63 -25.43 -9.83
N SER A 778 25.83 -25.25 -9.28
CA SER A 778 26.09 -25.31 -7.85
C SER A 778 25.74 -23.99 -7.15
N THR A 779 25.75 -24.01 -5.82
CA THR A 779 25.50 -22.81 -5.00
C THR A 779 26.62 -21.76 -5.15
N SER A 780 27.87 -22.17 -5.36
CA SER A 780 29.03 -21.28 -5.24
C SER A 780 29.01 -20.06 -6.18
N ILE A 781 28.55 -20.22 -7.43
CA ILE A 781 28.43 -19.08 -8.36
C ILE A 781 27.29 -18.13 -7.98
N GLY A 782 26.19 -18.66 -7.44
CA GLY A 782 25.06 -17.86 -6.95
C GLY A 782 25.43 -17.06 -5.71
N ASP A 783 26.11 -17.70 -4.76
CA ASP A 783 26.60 -17.08 -3.54
C ASP A 783 27.62 -15.98 -3.82
N LEU A 784 28.56 -16.23 -4.75
CA LEU A 784 29.56 -15.25 -5.16
C LEU A 784 28.93 -13.98 -5.74
N MET A 785 27.95 -14.14 -6.65
CA MET A 785 27.23 -13.01 -7.25
C MET A 785 26.34 -12.28 -6.25
N THR A 786 25.76 -13.00 -5.30
CA THR A 786 24.97 -12.42 -4.20
C THR A 786 25.85 -11.58 -3.29
N MET A 787 27.04 -12.08 -2.93
CA MET A 787 28.03 -11.33 -2.15
C MET A 787 28.43 -10.03 -2.87
N PHE A 788 28.77 -10.09 -4.17
CA PHE A 788 29.08 -8.89 -4.95
C PHE A 788 27.94 -7.87 -4.95
N SER A 789 26.71 -8.33 -5.07
CA SER A 789 25.51 -7.47 -5.08
C SER A 789 25.26 -6.84 -3.72
N GLN A 790 25.41 -7.60 -2.63
CA GLN A 790 25.24 -7.11 -1.26
C GLN A 790 26.29 -6.06 -0.90
N SER A 791 27.58 -6.31 -1.17
CA SER A 791 28.62 -5.31 -0.89
C SER A 791 28.51 -4.09 -1.82
N PHE A 792 28.04 -4.26 -3.06
CA PHE A 792 27.79 -3.12 -3.95
C PHE A 792 26.61 -2.24 -3.50
N SER A 793 25.61 -2.81 -2.82
CA SER A 793 24.45 -2.07 -2.33
C SER A 793 24.85 -0.90 -1.42
N PHE A 794 25.91 -1.06 -0.63
CA PHE A 794 26.47 0.01 0.18
C PHE A 794 27.06 1.12 -0.69
N VAL A 795 27.91 0.81 -1.66
CA VAL A 795 28.51 1.79 -2.58
C VAL A 795 27.41 2.56 -3.33
N LYS A 796 26.38 1.84 -3.81
CA LYS A 796 25.19 2.44 -4.44
C LYS A 796 24.42 3.35 -3.47
N SER A 797 24.32 2.98 -2.20
CA SER A 797 23.59 3.74 -1.18
C SER A 797 24.22 5.11 -0.88
N LEU A 798 25.51 5.32 -1.18
CA LEU A 798 26.21 6.58 -0.94
C LEU A 798 25.69 7.74 -1.81
N LYS A 799 25.19 7.46 -3.02
CA LYS A 799 24.60 8.45 -3.96
C LYS A 799 25.48 9.68 -4.24
N TRP A 800 26.82 9.56 -4.18
CA TRP A 800 27.67 10.72 -4.44
C TRP A 800 27.61 11.15 -5.90
N LYS A 801 27.42 12.44 -6.15
CA LYS A 801 27.30 13.02 -7.51
C LYS A 801 28.65 13.43 -8.13
N ASN A 802 29.77 13.14 -7.46
CA ASN A 802 31.10 13.55 -7.91
C ASN A 802 31.61 12.61 -9.02
N LYS A 803 32.25 13.14 -10.07
CA LYS A 803 32.89 12.34 -11.14
C LYS A 803 33.87 11.29 -10.61
N ASN A 804 34.53 11.57 -9.49
CA ASN A 804 35.48 10.65 -8.87
C ASN A 804 34.81 9.42 -8.21
N ILE A 805 33.47 9.38 -8.06
CA ILE A 805 32.79 8.15 -7.62
C ILE A 805 32.96 7.02 -8.65
N VAL A 806 33.16 7.39 -9.93
CA VAL A 806 33.43 6.43 -11.00
C VAL A 806 34.68 5.62 -10.67
N GLU A 807 35.73 6.25 -10.15
CA GLU A 807 36.97 5.57 -9.78
C GLU A 807 36.77 4.58 -8.62
N ILE A 808 35.98 4.96 -7.61
CA ILE A 808 35.60 4.08 -6.49
C ILE A 808 34.83 2.85 -6.99
N ILE A 809 33.81 3.09 -7.83
CA ILE A 809 32.97 2.04 -8.40
C ILE A 809 33.82 1.11 -9.27
N LEU A 810 34.67 1.64 -10.14
CA LEU A 810 35.56 0.85 -10.99
C LEU A 810 36.59 0.07 -10.18
N THR A 811 37.13 0.63 -9.09
CA THR A 811 38.07 -0.06 -8.19
C THR A 811 37.40 -1.25 -7.49
N TYR A 812 36.16 -1.08 -7.03
CA TYR A 812 35.38 -2.16 -6.46
C TYR A 812 35.06 -3.25 -7.52
N ILE A 813 34.62 -2.86 -8.72
CA ILE A 813 34.34 -3.81 -9.81
C ILE A 813 35.61 -4.58 -10.21
N ALA A 814 36.77 -3.93 -10.27
CA ALA A 814 38.05 -4.58 -10.53
C ALA A 814 38.40 -5.63 -9.46
N SER A 815 37.96 -5.42 -8.22
CA SER A 815 38.11 -6.43 -7.16
C SER A 815 37.20 -7.64 -7.40
N CYS A 816 35.95 -7.41 -7.82
CA CYS A 816 35.03 -8.50 -8.19
C CYS A 816 35.51 -9.26 -9.44
N ASP A 817 36.07 -8.57 -10.44
CA ASP A 817 36.74 -9.18 -11.61
C ASP A 817 37.88 -10.11 -11.16
N GLY A 818 38.75 -9.63 -10.26
CA GLY A 818 39.81 -10.44 -9.69
C GLY A 818 39.29 -11.70 -8.99
N CYS A 819 38.17 -11.60 -8.26
CA CYS A 819 37.51 -12.74 -7.63
C CYS A 819 36.93 -13.73 -8.66
N LEU A 820 36.31 -13.28 -9.75
CA LEU A 820 35.83 -14.16 -10.82
C LEU A 820 36.98 -14.89 -11.52
N ARG A 821 38.08 -14.19 -11.80
CA ARG A 821 39.29 -14.83 -12.35
C ARG A 821 39.84 -15.90 -11.42
N LEU A 822 39.85 -15.62 -10.11
CA LEU A 822 40.26 -16.59 -9.09
C LEU A 822 39.31 -17.80 -9.07
N TYR A 823 38.00 -17.57 -9.04
CA TYR A 823 36.98 -18.62 -9.09
C TYR A 823 37.18 -19.53 -10.31
N THR A 824 37.28 -18.95 -11.51
CA THR A 824 37.52 -19.71 -12.76
C THR A 824 38.82 -20.51 -12.71
N LYS A 825 39.89 -19.91 -12.16
CA LYS A 825 41.19 -20.57 -11.99
C LYS A 825 41.11 -21.78 -11.06
N LEU A 826 40.44 -21.65 -9.91
CA LEU A 826 40.29 -22.74 -8.94
C LEU A 826 39.44 -23.90 -9.49
N LEU A 827 38.33 -23.62 -10.17
CA LEU A 827 37.53 -24.65 -10.84
C LEU A 827 38.34 -25.36 -11.93
N THR A 828 39.09 -24.60 -12.74
CA THR A 828 39.96 -25.16 -13.77
C THR A 828 41.00 -26.11 -13.17
N TYR A 829 41.58 -25.77 -12.02
CA TYR A 829 42.51 -26.64 -11.30
C TYR A 829 41.85 -27.94 -10.82
N ARG A 830 40.64 -27.86 -10.23
CA ARG A 830 39.89 -29.05 -9.80
C ARG A 830 39.59 -30.00 -10.96
N ILE A 831 39.17 -29.46 -12.11
CA ILE A 831 38.88 -30.22 -13.34
C ILE A 831 40.15 -30.85 -13.90
N ILE A 832 41.22 -30.07 -14.08
CA ILE A 832 42.46 -30.57 -14.69
C ILE A 832 43.12 -31.65 -13.83
N LYS A 833 43.06 -31.52 -12.50
CA LYS A 833 43.63 -32.51 -11.58
C LYS A 833 43.00 -33.91 -11.71
N TYR A 834 41.77 -33.99 -12.20
CA TYR A 834 41.11 -35.27 -12.48
C TYR A 834 41.74 -36.01 -13.67
N PHE A 835 42.24 -35.29 -14.67
CA PHE A 835 42.79 -35.90 -15.88
C PHE A 835 44.28 -36.26 -15.73
N PRO A 836 44.72 -37.44 -16.19
CA PRO A 836 46.13 -37.77 -16.30
C PRO A 836 46.88 -36.75 -17.18
N LYS A 837 48.09 -36.35 -16.76
CA LYS A 837 48.94 -35.39 -17.49
C LYS A 837 49.15 -35.79 -18.96
N ASP A 838 49.36 -37.08 -19.22
CA ASP A 838 49.56 -37.61 -20.56
C ASP A 838 48.35 -37.44 -21.46
N ILE A 839 47.13 -37.47 -20.90
CA ILE A 839 45.90 -37.21 -21.65
C ILE A 839 45.83 -35.71 -21.97
N ILE A 840 46.07 -34.84 -20.99
CA ILE A 840 46.00 -33.39 -21.18
C ILE A 840 46.96 -32.93 -22.29
N VAL A 841 48.23 -33.34 -22.22
CA VAL A 841 49.27 -32.95 -23.19
C VAL A 841 48.98 -33.48 -24.60
N LYS A 842 48.31 -34.64 -24.73
CA LYS A 842 48.00 -35.24 -26.03
C LYS A 842 46.73 -34.70 -26.67
N THR A 843 45.86 -34.06 -25.89
CA THR A 843 44.51 -33.70 -26.33
C THR A 843 44.34 -32.21 -26.61
N THR A 844 45.18 -31.33 -26.07
CA THR A 844 45.02 -29.88 -26.27
C THR A 844 46.34 -29.10 -26.34
N ASP A 845 46.36 -28.12 -27.23
CA ASP A 845 47.40 -27.08 -27.30
C ASP A 845 47.00 -25.78 -26.56
N ASN A 846 45.87 -25.80 -25.83
CA ASN A 846 45.38 -24.62 -25.12
C ASN A 846 46.37 -24.22 -24.02
N GLN A 847 47.03 -23.08 -24.21
CA GLN A 847 48.07 -22.58 -23.31
C GLN A 847 47.57 -22.34 -21.89
N TYR A 848 46.30 -21.98 -21.70
CA TYR A 848 45.71 -21.77 -20.37
C TYR A 848 45.58 -23.09 -19.61
N VAL A 849 45.06 -24.13 -20.27
CA VAL A 849 44.93 -25.47 -19.68
C VAL A 849 46.31 -26.07 -19.38
N LEU A 850 47.28 -25.92 -20.30
CA LEU A 850 48.65 -26.41 -20.10
C LEU A 850 49.38 -25.65 -18.97
N SER A 851 49.17 -24.34 -18.87
CA SER A 851 49.69 -23.52 -17.77
C SER A 851 49.07 -23.95 -16.45
N ALA A 852 47.76 -24.18 -16.44
CA ALA A 852 47.04 -24.62 -15.25
C ALA A 852 47.49 -26.02 -14.79
N MET A 853 47.73 -26.95 -15.70
CA MET A 853 48.32 -28.26 -15.41
C MET A 853 49.71 -28.15 -14.77
N LYS A 854 50.56 -27.21 -15.19
CA LYS A 854 51.88 -27.00 -14.57
C LYS A 854 51.76 -26.44 -13.16
N GLN A 855 50.76 -25.60 -12.92
CA GLN A 855 50.57 -24.92 -11.64
C GLN A 855 49.79 -25.76 -10.62
N VAL A 856 48.92 -26.68 -11.05
CA VAL A 856 48.02 -27.44 -10.16
C VAL A 856 48.76 -28.22 -9.06
N GLU A 857 49.99 -28.66 -9.32
CA GLU A 857 50.81 -29.39 -8.35
C GLU A 857 51.29 -28.51 -7.18
N SER A 858 51.32 -27.20 -7.38
CA SER A 858 51.70 -26.23 -6.34
C SER A 858 50.54 -25.85 -5.41
N TYR A 859 49.31 -26.31 -5.69
CA TYR A 859 48.11 -26.00 -4.91
C TYR A 859 47.54 -27.27 -4.24
N ASN A 860 47.18 -27.17 -2.96
CA ASN A 860 46.51 -28.25 -2.21
C ASN A 860 45.01 -28.28 -2.51
N ILE A 861 44.62 -28.61 -3.74
CA ILE A 861 43.23 -28.63 -4.22
C ILE A 861 42.81 -30.07 -4.51
N GLU A 862 41.61 -30.49 -4.11
CA GLU A 862 41.09 -31.84 -4.42
C GLU A 862 40.72 -32.00 -5.90
N SER A 863 40.84 -33.21 -6.44
CA SER A 863 40.38 -33.51 -7.81
C SER A 863 38.86 -33.61 -7.85
N ALA A 864 38.23 -32.98 -8.84
CA ALA A 864 36.79 -33.12 -9.04
C ALA A 864 36.39 -34.56 -9.42
N THR A 865 35.22 -35.01 -8.98
CA THR A 865 34.60 -36.23 -9.51
C THR A 865 33.91 -35.95 -10.86
N PRO A 866 33.57 -36.98 -11.66
CA PRO A 866 32.82 -36.79 -12.91
C PRO A 866 31.54 -35.96 -12.77
N GLN A 867 30.75 -36.21 -11.72
CA GLN A 867 29.51 -35.48 -11.45
C GLN A 867 29.80 -34.00 -11.16
N GLN A 868 30.78 -33.74 -10.29
CA GLN A 868 31.18 -32.37 -9.94
C GLN A 868 31.71 -31.61 -11.15
N MET A 869 32.46 -32.26 -12.04
CA MET A 869 32.92 -31.62 -13.27
C MET A 869 31.78 -31.18 -14.17
N TYR A 870 30.69 -31.97 -14.27
CA TYR A 870 29.53 -31.57 -15.08
C TYR A 870 28.84 -30.32 -14.52
N VAL A 871 28.69 -30.24 -13.20
CA VAL A 871 28.14 -29.05 -12.52
C VAL A 871 29.07 -27.85 -12.69
N MET A 872 30.39 -28.03 -12.55
CA MET A 872 31.37 -26.95 -12.77
C MET A 872 31.37 -26.42 -14.23
N ILE A 873 31.08 -27.25 -15.23
CA ILE A 873 30.91 -26.80 -16.62
C ILE A 873 29.68 -25.90 -16.73
N ASN A 874 28.58 -26.23 -16.04
CA ASN A 874 27.40 -25.37 -16.00
C ASN A 874 27.72 -24.06 -15.28
N ASP A 875 28.48 -24.11 -14.19
CA ASP A 875 28.93 -22.91 -13.48
C ASP A 875 29.76 -22.01 -14.41
N PHE A 876 30.70 -22.57 -15.19
CA PHE A 876 31.44 -21.84 -16.22
C PHE A 876 30.53 -21.15 -17.25
N SER A 877 29.50 -21.83 -17.77
CA SER A 877 28.55 -21.20 -18.70
C SER A 877 27.78 -20.04 -18.08
N MET A 878 27.55 -20.08 -16.76
CA MET A 878 26.76 -19.06 -16.06
C MET A 878 27.59 -17.87 -15.55
N ILE A 879 28.92 -17.93 -15.54
CA ILE A 879 29.76 -16.81 -15.09
C ILE A 879 29.51 -15.54 -15.91
N LYS A 880 29.57 -15.63 -17.25
CA LYS A 880 29.38 -14.43 -18.10
C LYS A 880 27.95 -13.88 -18.04
N PRO A 881 26.88 -14.68 -18.19
CA PRO A 881 25.51 -14.17 -18.05
C PRO A 881 25.23 -13.51 -16.70
N LYS A 882 25.68 -14.11 -15.59
CA LYS A 882 25.49 -13.55 -14.25
C LYS A 882 26.33 -12.28 -14.04
N TRP A 883 27.54 -12.23 -14.60
CA TRP A 883 28.37 -11.01 -14.58
C TRP A 883 27.73 -9.88 -15.39
N GLU A 884 27.22 -10.15 -16.59
CA GLU A 884 26.55 -9.15 -17.42
C GLU A 884 25.34 -8.54 -16.70
N CYS A 885 24.54 -9.36 -16.03
CA CYS A 885 23.43 -8.91 -15.19
C CYS A 885 23.91 -8.00 -14.04
N PHE A 886 25.00 -8.40 -13.35
CA PHE A 886 25.62 -7.57 -12.32
C PHE A 886 26.15 -6.24 -12.89
N VAL A 887 26.74 -6.26 -14.10
CA VAL A 887 27.27 -5.07 -14.79
C VAL A 887 26.19 -4.07 -15.17
N GLN A 888 25.03 -4.56 -15.63
CA GLN A 888 23.88 -3.72 -15.95
C GLN A 888 23.40 -2.91 -14.74
N ASN A 889 23.54 -3.43 -13.50
CA ASN A 889 23.09 -2.75 -12.28
C ASN A 889 23.91 -1.51 -11.92
N PHE A 890 25.17 -1.40 -12.36
CA PHE A 890 26.01 -0.23 -12.07
C PHE A 890 26.16 0.75 -13.23
N ARG A 891 25.82 0.36 -14.46
CA ARG A 891 25.86 1.23 -15.66
C ARG A 891 25.18 2.60 -15.43
N PRO A 892 24.02 2.71 -14.76
CA PRO A 892 23.38 4.01 -14.50
C PRO A 892 24.19 4.94 -13.59
N LEU A 893 25.08 4.40 -12.75
CA LEU A 893 25.88 5.17 -11.78
C LEU A 893 27.17 5.70 -12.39
N ILE A 894 27.72 5.00 -13.39
CA ILE A 894 28.94 5.39 -14.11
C ILE A 894 28.60 6.33 -15.30
N GLY A 895 27.35 6.30 -15.77
CA GLY A 895 26.88 7.13 -16.88
C GLY A 895 27.58 6.79 -18.19
N ALA A 896 28.07 7.80 -18.89
CA ALA A 896 28.77 7.65 -20.18
C ALA A 896 30.29 7.40 -20.04
N ALA A 897 30.82 7.24 -18.81
CA ALA A 897 32.25 7.03 -18.64
C ALA A 897 32.70 5.69 -19.23
N PRO A 898 33.89 5.63 -19.87
CA PRO A 898 34.37 4.40 -20.50
C PRO A 898 34.67 3.34 -19.44
N VAL A 899 34.09 2.15 -19.62
CA VAL A 899 34.41 0.98 -18.79
C VAL A 899 35.53 0.20 -19.50
N PRO A 900 36.66 -0.08 -18.82
CA PRO A 900 37.71 -0.91 -19.39
C PRO A 900 37.19 -2.25 -19.91
N GLU A 901 37.63 -2.67 -21.09
CA GLU A 901 37.14 -3.91 -21.75
C GLU A 901 37.33 -5.15 -20.88
N HIS A 902 38.42 -5.23 -20.12
CA HIS A 902 38.69 -6.35 -19.22
C HIS A 902 37.69 -6.48 -18.06
N LEU A 903 36.93 -5.43 -17.74
CA LEU A 903 35.85 -5.47 -16.74
C LEU A 903 34.50 -5.85 -17.36
N LEU A 904 34.36 -5.72 -18.69
CA LEU A 904 33.15 -6.17 -19.41
C LEU A 904 33.21 -7.68 -19.63
N ASP A 905 34.39 -8.23 -19.88
CA ASP A 905 34.63 -9.67 -19.96
C ASP A 905 35.76 -10.10 -18.99
N PRO A 906 35.41 -10.43 -17.73
CA PRO A 906 36.40 -10.72 -16.69
C PRO A 906 37.11 -12.06 -16.91
N VAL A 907 36.49 -12.96 -17.67
CA VAL A 907 36.97 -14.33 -17.88
C VAL A 907 36.98 -14.68 -19.38
N PRO A 908 37.82 -14.00 -20.18
CA PRO A 908 37.77 -14.12 -21.64
C PRO A 908 38.00 -15.55 -22.14
N TYR A 909 38.83 -16.31 -21.42
CA TYR A 909 39.23 -17.68 -21.78
C TYR A 909 38.27 -18.78 -21.28
N VAL A 910 37.19 -18.46 -20.57
CA VAL A 910 36.31 -19.48 -19.98
C VAL A 910 35.71 -20.42 -21.03
N TYR A 911 35.31 -19.88 -22.19
CA TYR A 911 34.81 -20.69 -23.29
C TYR A 911 35.90 -21.54 -23.94
N ASP A 912 37.12 -21.04 -24.04
CA ASP A 912 38.26 -21.82 -24.56
C ASP A 912 38.56 -23.02 -23.65
N ILE A 913 38.42 -22.86 -22.33
CA ILE A 913 38.55 -23.95 -21.36
C ILE A 913 37.40 -24.94 -21.53
N MET A 914 36.15 -24.45 -21.58
CA MET A 914 34.97 -25.29 -21.77
C MET A 914 35.03 -26.13 -23.05
N ASN A 915 35.52 -25.57 -24.16
CA ASN A 915 35.64 -26.27 -25.43
C ASN A 915 36.66 -27.40 -25.42
N VAL A 916 37.63 -27.36 -24.52
CA VAL A 916 38.67 -28.40 -24.38
C VAL A 916 38.17 -29.59 -23.55
N ILE A 917 37.26 -29.36 -22.59
CA ILE A 917 36.78 -30.38 -21.66
C ILE A 917 36.15 -31.59 -22.37
N PRO A 918 35.25 -31.44 -23.37
CA PRO A 918 34.69 -32.57 -24.11
C PRO A 918 35.74 -33.46 -24.77
N SER A 919 36.83 -32.89 -25.29
CA SER A 919 37.92 -33.64 -25.91
C SER A 919 38.75 -34.40 -24.88
N LEU A 920 39.04 -33.77 -23.73
CA LEU A 920 39.70 -34.44 -22.59
C LEU A 920 38.85 -35.59 -22.07
N PHE A 921 37.57 -35.36 -21.91
CA PHE A 921 36.60 -36.36 -21.49
C PHE A 921 36.50 -37.51 -22.50
N SER A 922 36.44 -37.21 -23.80
CA SER A 922 36.47 -38.20 -24.87
C SER A 922 37.71 -39.10 -24.81
N SER A 923 38.88 -38.50 -24.62
CA SER A 923 40.17 -39.21 -24.52
C SER A 923 40.25 -40.09 -23.27
N LEU A 924 39.67 -39.62 -22.16
CA LEU A 924 39.57 -40.41 -20.93
C LEU A 924 38.62 -41.59 -21.09
N ILE A 925 37.43 -41.38 -21.66
CA ILE A 925 36.46 -42.45 -21.91
C ILE A 925 37.03 -43.49 -22.87
N GLU A 926 37.76 -43.06 -23.92
CA GLU A 926 38.48 -43.98 -24.82
C GLU A 926 39.41 -44.92 -24.03
N TYR A 927 40.18 -44.36 -23.09
CA TYR A 927 41.08 -45.14 -22.24
C TYR A 927 40.33 -46.04 -21.25
N GLU A 928 39.34 -45.50 -20.52
CA GLU A 928 38.58 -46.24 -19.50
C GLU A 928 37.78 -47.39 -20.12
N VAL A 929 37.09 -47.15 -21.23
CA VAL A 929 36.32 -48.18 -21.95
C VAL A 929 37.27 -49.25 -22.48
N TYR A 930 38.36 -48.87 -23.14
CA TYR A 930 39.33 -49.83 -23.64
C TYR A 930 39.89 -50.68 -22.49
N ASP A 931 40.36 -50.08 -21.40
CA ASP A 931 40.93 -50.79 -20.25
C ASP A 931 39.90 -51.71 -19.57
N TYR A 932 38.69 -51.21 -19.32
CA TYR A 932 37.62 -51.95 -18.66
C TYR A 932 37.14 -53.15 -19.49
N VAL A 933 36.94 -52.93 -20.79
CA VAL A 933 36.37 -53.91 -21.71
C VAL A 933 37.46 -54.90 -22.16
N SER A 934 38.68 -54.45 -22.46
CA SER A 934 39.80 -55.32 -22.86
C SER A 934 40.20 -56.30 -21.75
N LYS A 935 40.32 -55.87 -20.49
CA LYS A 935 40.65 -56.74 -19.35
C LYS A 935 39.63 -57.85 -19.14
N ARG A 936 38.36 -57.63 -19.50
CA ARG A 936 37.26 -58.60 -19.36
C ARG A 936 37.09 -59.50 -20.57
N LEU A 937 37.36 -58.99 -21.78
CA LEU A 937 37.37 -59.79 -23.02
C LEU A 937 38.60 -60.68 -23.14
N TRP A 938 39.77 -60.23 -22.68
CA TRP A 938 41.07 -60.84 -22.91
C TRP A 938 41.77 -61.28 -21.62
N VAL A 939 41.10 -62.08 -20.78
CA VAL A 939 41.71 -62.63 -19.54
C VAL A 939 42.78 -63.69 -19.86
N GLU A 940 44.03 -63.44 -19.46
CA GLU A 940 45.25 -64.17 -19.87
C GLU A 940 45.32 -65.68 -19.56
N ASN A 941 44.41 -66.26 -18.77
CA ASN A 941 44.45 -67.71 -18.49
C ASN A 941 43.07 -68.39 -18.43
N SER A 942 42.05 -67.76 -18.99
CA SER A 942 40.72 -68.36 -19.00
C SER A 942 40.60 -69.39 -20.13
N SER A 943 39.87 -70.48 -19.87
CA SER A 943 39.32 -71.37 -20.90
C SER A 943 38.58 -70.60 -22.02
N PHE A 944 38.29 -69.31 -21.81
CA PHE A 944 37.78 -68.32 -22.74
C PHE A 944 38.69 -68.00 -23.93
N LYS A 945 40.01 -67.78 -23.75
CA LYS A 945 40.95 -67.67 -24.90
C LYS A 945 40.91 -68.97 -25.73
N LYS A 946 40.59 -70.13 -25.13
CA LYS A 946 40.37 -71.38 -25.87
C LYS A 946 38.94 -71.54 -26.44
N ILE A 947 37.89 -71.02 -25.81
CA ILE A 947 36.48 -71.15 -26.27
C ILE A 947 36.16 -70.17 -27.40
N PHE A 948 36.56 -68.90 -27.28
CA PHE A 948 36.47 -67.93 -28.37
C PHE A 948 37.35 -68.35 -29.56
N ILE A 949 38.48 -69.04 -29.29
CA ILE A 949 39.41 -69.48 -30.35
C ILE A 949 39.04 -70.84 -30.99
N LYS A 950 38.47 -71.83 -30.26
CA LYS A 950 38.13 -73.16 -30.81
C LYS A 950 36.65 -73.41 -31.13
N LYS A 951 35.68 -72.74 -30.48
CA LYS A 951 34.24 -73.01 -30.72
C LYS A 951 33.51 -71.95 -31.55
N ALA A 952 34.02 -70.72 -31.62
CA ALA A 952 33.42 -69.65 -32.44
C ALA A 952 33.39 -69.98 -33.95
N SER A 953 34.33 -70.79 -34.45
CA SER A 953 34.38 -71.12 -35.89
C SER A 953 33.45 -72.27 -36.33
N LYS A 954 32.75 -72.96 -35.40
CA LYS A 954 31.88 -74.10 -35.74
C LYS A 954 30.46 -74.05 -35.15
N LYS A 955 30.16 -73.20 -34.16
CA LYS A 955 28.81 -73.16 -33.52
C LYS A 955 28.18 -71.77 -33.32
N VAL A 956 28.85 -70.68 -33.69
CA VAL A 956 28.35 -69.30 -33.50
C VAL A 956 27.60 -68.76 -34.72
N LEU A 957 27.45 -69.55 -35.79
CA LEU A 957 26.79 -69.16 -37.04
C LEU A 957 25.47 -69.91 -37.29
N HIS A 958 24.75 -70.30 -36.23
CA HIS A 958 23.39 -70.87 -36.37
C HIS A 958 22.35 -69.90 -35.80
N PRO A 959 21.20 -69.66 -36.47
CA PRO A 959 20.13 -68.77 -36.01
C PRO A 959 19.52 -69.09 -34.64
N GLU A 960 19.90 -70.22 -34.01
CA GLU A 960 19.49 -70.60 -32.66
C GLU A 960 20.42 -70.07 -31.56
N PHE A 961 21.55 -69.42 -31.91
CA PHE A 961 22.42 -68.79 -30.92
C PHE A 961 21.76 -67.54 -30.28
N SER A 962 20.80 -66.92 -30.97
CA SER A 962 19.95 -65.85 -30.44
C SER A 962 18.87 -66.36 -29.48
N SER A 963 18.50 -67.65 -29.50
CA SER A 963 17.50 -68.22 -28.58
C SER A 963 18.12 -68.86 -27.32
N ARG A 964 19.45 -69.03 -27.27
CA ARG A 964 20.21 -69.54 -26.09
C ARG A 964 21.60 -68.90 -26.00
N GLY A 965 21.67 -67.58 -25.84
CA GLY A 965 22.92 -66.87 -25.59
C GLY A 965 23.70 -67.50 -24.43
N SER A 966 25.02 -67.60 -24.54
CA SER A 966 25.87 -68.01 -23.42
C SER A 966 25.60 -67.07 -22.25
N MET A 967 25.21 -67.60 -21.09
CA MET A 967 24.92 -66.83 -19.87
C MET A 967 26.06 -65.84 -19.52
N PHE A 968 27.30 -66.19 -19.88
CA PHE A 968 28.46 -65.32 -19.74
C PHE A 968 28.53 -64.18 -20.77
N PHE A 969 28.19 -64.41 -22.03
CA PHE A 969 28.20 -63.34 -23.05
C PHE A 969 27.12 -62.30 -22.75
N ASN A 970 25.95 -62.76 -22.31
CA ASN A 970 24.88 -61.89 -21.85
C ASN A 970 25.30 -61.11 -20.59
N ASP A 971 25.95 -61.78 -19.62
CA ASP A 971 26.50 -61.13 -18.41
C ASP A 971 27.60 -60.09 -18.73
N LEU A 972 28.48 -60.37 -19.70
CA LEU A 972 29.51 -59.43 -20.14
C LEU A 972 28.91 -58.23 -20.89
N PHE A 973 27.96 -58.48 -21.80
CA PHE A 973 27.23 -57.42 -22.49
C PHE A 973 26.49 -56.55 -21.48
N GLU A 974 25.73 -57.15 -20.57
CA GLU A 974 24.98 -56.46 -19.52
C GLU A 974 25.88 -55.62 -18.61
N LYS A 975 27.03 -56.15 -18.15
CA LYS A 975 27.98 -55.39 -17.31
C LYS A 975 28.66 -54.25 -18.05
N CYS A 976 28.95 -54.40 -19.33
CA CYS A 976 29.52 -53.33 -20.15
C CYS A 976 28.46 -52.24 -20.40
N THR A 977 27.24 -52.65 -20.76
CA THR A 977 26.11 -51.73 -20.95
C THR A 977 25.78 -50.98 -19.67
N GLN A 978 25.68 -51.66 -18.51
CA GLN A 978 25.45 -51.02 -17.20
C GLN A 978 26.56 -50.02 -16.82
N PHE A 979 27.83 -50.35 -17.08
CA PHE A 979 28.94 -49.42 -16.83
C PHE A 979 28.82 -48.14 -17.66
N ILE A 980 28.43 -48.28 -18.94
CA ILE A 980 28.30 -47.16 -19.86
C ILE A 980 27.00 -46.37 -19.59
N GLU A 981 25.89 -47.04 -19.30
CA GLU A 981 24.61 -46.46 -18.88
C GLU A 981 24.80 -45.62 -17.62
N THR A 982 25.48 -46.13 -16.58
CA THR A 982 25.74 -45.37 -15.35
C THR A 982 26.46 -44.05 -15.63
N ARG A 983 27.44 -44.05 -16.54
CA ARG A 983 28.19 -42.85 -16.91
C ARG A 983 27.37 -41.88 -17.77
N ALA A 984 26.51 -42.41 -18.63
CA ALA A 984 25.60 -41.63 -19.43
C ALA A 984 24.52 -40.98 -18.55
N ASP A 985 23.92 -41.73 -17.62
CA ASP A 985 22.94 -41.23 -16.63
C ASP A 985 23.53 -40.12 -15.76
N GLN A 986 24.80 -40.24 -15.35
CA GLN A 986 25.48 -39.18 -14.63
C GLN A 986 25.57 -37.88 -15.45
N LEU A 987 25.87 -37.97 -16.74
CA LEU A 987 25.94 -36.82 -17.63
C LEU A 987 24.55 -36.19 -17.78
N VAL A 988 23.52 -37.00 -17.99
CA VAL A 988 22.12 -36.58 -18.09
C VAL A 988 21.64 -35.80 -16.87
N ASN A 989 21.93 -36.31 -15.68
CA ASN A 989 21.36 -35.79 -14.44
C ASN A 989 22.10 -34.55 -13.91
N HIS A 990 23.26 -34.19 -14.45
CA HIS A 990 24.13 -33.14 -13.86
C HIS A 990 24.61 -32.09 -14.87
N ILE A 991 24.22 -32.17 -16.15
CA ILE A 991 24.61 -31.17 -17.16
C ILE A 991 23.41 -30.41 -17.71
N SER A 992 23.58 -29.10 -17.93
CA SER A 992 22.56 -28.25 -18.54
C SER A 992 22.32 -28.63 -20.00
N LYS A 993 21.11 -28.34 -20.51
CA LYS A 993 20.74 -28.60 -21.92
C LYS A 993 21.69 -27.94 -22.93
N GLU A 994 22.22 -26.77 -22.58
CA GLU A 994 23.13 -26.00 -23.44
C GLU A 994 24.48 -26.70 -23.64
N ASN A 995 25.03 -27.29 -22.57
CA ASN A 995 26.32 -27.98 -22.60
C ASN A 995 26.20 -29.47 -22.96
N MET A 996 24.99 -30.04 -22.85
CA MET A 996 24.66 -31.46 -23.05
C MET A 996 25.20 -32.02 -24.36
N MET A 997 24.94 -31.37 -25.50
CA MET A 997 25.28 -31.90 -26.82
C MET A 997 26.79 -32.03 -27.06
N SER A 998 27.57 -31.09 -26.51
CA SER A 998 29.02 -31.11 -26.62
C SER A 998 29.62 -32.27 -25.82
N MET A 999 29.13 -32.46 -24.59
CA MET A 999 29.59 -33.53 -23.70
C MET A 999 29.11 -34.92 -24.14
N LEU A 1000 27.88 -35.07 -24.64
CA LEU A 1000 27.41 -36.30 -25.28
C LEU A 1000 28.25 -36.65 -26.52
N GLY A 1001 28.60 -35.65 -27.33
CA GLY A 1001 29.49 -35.86 -28.47
C GLY A 1001 30.89 -36.34 -28.07
N GLY A 1002 31.47 -35.76 -27.02
CA GLY A 1002 32.73 -36.21 -26.44
C GLY A 1002 32.65 -37.65 -25.90
N PHE A 1003 31.61 -37.95 -25.12
CA PHE A 1003 31.36 -39.27 -24.55
C PHE A 1003 31.22 -40.35 -25.63
N PHE A 1004 30.33 -40.16 -26.62
CA PHE A 1004 30.11 -41.14 -27.68
C PHE A 1004 31.31 -41.32 -28.59
N SER A 1005 32.02 -40.23 -28.92
CA SER A 1005 33.25 -40.32 -29.70
C SER A 1005 34.35 -41.09 -28.96
N GLY A 1006 34.43 -40.92 -27.63
CA GLY A 1006 35.37 -41.65 -26.77
C GLY A 1006 34.99 -43.12 -26.62
N LEU A 1007 33.69 -43.41 -26.46
CA LEU A 1007 33.15 -44.75 -26.39
C LEU A 1007 33.43 -45.54 -27.68
N ASP A 1008 33.09 -44.96 -28.83
CA ASP A 1008 33.37 -45.55 -30.16
C ASP A 1008 34.87 -45.79 -30.33
N ALA A 1009 35.71 -44.83 -29.95
CA ALA A 1009 37.16 -44.97 -29.99
C ALA A 1009 37.69 -46.09 -29.10
N GLY A 1010 37.24 -46.16 -27.84
CA GLY A 1010 37.67 -47.18 -26.87
C GLY A 1010 37.24 -48.59 -27.27
N LEU A 1011 36.01 -48.75 -27.75
CA LEU A 1011 35.49 -50.01 -28.29
C LEU A 1011 36.25 -50.44 -29.55
N MET A 1012 36.55 -49.50 -30.45
CA MET A 1012 37.31 -49.79 -31.67
C MET A 1012 38.77 -50.16 -31.39
N ASN A 1013 39.37 -49.63 -30.31
CA ASN A 1013 40.71 -50.02 -29.89
C ASN A 1013 40.79 -51.50 -29.46
N LEU A 1014 39.68 -52.16 -29.12
CA LEU A 1014 39.64 -53.61 -28.87
C LEU A 1014 40.04 -54.45 -30.09
N MET A 1015 39.89 -53.87 -31.29
CA MET A 1015 40.25 -54.51 -32.56
C MET A 1015 41.74 -54.43 -32.87
N ILE A 1016 42.49 -53.65 -32.09
CA ILE A 1016 43.93 -53.43 -32.20
C ILE A 1016 44.63 -54.32 -31.17
N SER A 1017 44.60 -55.64 -31.36
CA SER A 1017 45.31 -56.59 -30.50
C SER A 1017 46.69 -56.96 -31.06
N GLU A 1018 47.64 -57.31 -30.18
CA GLU A 1018 48.99 -57.76 -30.57
C GLU A 1018 48.94 -59.02 -31.46
N GLU A 1019 48.01 -59.94 -31.17
CA GLU A 1019 47.72 -61.13 -32.00
C GLU A 1019 46.64 -60.83 -33.07
N PRO A 1020 46.77 -61.32 -34.32
CA PRO A 1020 45.79 -61.07 -35.36
C PRO A 1020 44.43 -61.75 -35.09
N ILE A 1021 43.36 -60.96 -35.09
CA ILE A 1021 41.97 -61.45 -34.97
C ILE A 1021 41.56 -62.07 -36.31
N LYS A 1022 41.18 -63.35 -36.38
CA LYS A 1022 40.73 -63.95 -37.65
C LYS A 1022 39.49 -63.24 -38.20
N HIS A 1023 39.41 -63.00 -39.52
CA HIS A 1023 38.31 -62.31 -40.18
C HIS A 1023 36.89 -62.71 -39.70
N LYS A 1024 36.60 -64.02 -39.57
CA LYS A 1024 35.28 -64.51 -39.09
C LYS A 1024 34.90 -64.05 -37.68
N ARG A 1025 35.86 -63.61 -36.86
CA ARG A 1025 35.66 -63.10 -35.49
C ARG A 1025 35.54 -61.59 -35.44
N ILE A 1026 36.10 -60.87 -36.43
CA ILE A 1026 35.91 -59.42 -36.55
C ILE A 1026 34.43 -59.11 -36.63
N VAL A 1027 33.69 -59.79 -37.51
CA VAL A 1027 32.26 -59.58 -37.69
C VAL A 1027 31.51 -59.75 -36.37
N THR A 1028 31.86 -60.75 -35.56
CA THR A 1028 31.23 -60.96 -34.24
C THR A 1028 31.53 -59.85 -33.25
N ILE A 1029 32.78 -59.35 -33.19
CA ILE A 1029 33.15 -58.24 -32.30
C ILE A 1029 32.51 -56.93 -32.78
N MET A 1030 32.41 -56.74 -34.10
CA MET A 1030 31.73 -55.58 -34.68
C MET A 1030 30.24 -55.58 -34.42
N ASN A 1031 29.57 -56.73 -34.52
CA ASN A 1031 28.17 -56.84 -34.14
C ASN A 1031 28.00 -56.55 -32.64
N PHE A 1032 28.91 -57.02 -31.77
CA PHE A 1032 28.89 -56.67 -30.35
C PHE A 1032 29.03 -55.17 -30.11
N ILE A 1033 29.98 -54.50 -30.78
CA ILE A 1033 30.16 -53.05 -30.68
C ILE A 1033 28.91 -52.32 -31.18
N GLN A 1034 28.33 -52.75 -32.30
CA GLN A 1034 27.07 -52.20 -32.83
C GLN A 1034 25.91 -52.40 -31.87
N ASP A 1035 25.77 -53.56 -31.26
CA ASP A 1035 24.69 -53.85 -30.32
C ASP A 1035 24.82 -52.98 -29.06
N VAL A 1036 26.03 -52.83 -28.51
CA VAL A 1036 26.29 -51.93 -27.37
C VAL A 1036 25.95 -50.49 -27.74
N LEU A 1037 26.43 -50.03 -28.89
CA LEU A 1037 26.15 -48.69 -29.40
C LEU A 1037 24.64 -48.49 -29.64
N ALA A 1038 23.96 -49.43 -30.29
CA ALA A 1038 22.53 -49.36 -30.58
C ALA A 1038 21.65 -49.38 -29.32
N THR A 1039 22.00 -50.21 -28.32
CA THR A 1039 21.30 -50.24 -27.03
C THR A 1039 21.38 -48.90 -26.31
N LEU A 1040 22.50 -48.20 -26.42
CA LEU A 1040 22.69 -46.88 -25.82
C LEU A 1040 22.07 -45.74 -26.63
N PHE A 1041 21.75 -45.96 -27.91
CA PHE A 1041 21.19 -44.92 -28.79
C PHE A 1041 19.72 -44.63 -28.51
N GLU A 1042 18.87 -45.65 -28.32
CA GLU A 1042 17.43 -45.44 -28.13
C GLU A 1042 17.10 -44.58 -26.88
N PRO A 1043 17.69 -44.83 -25.69
CA PRO A 1043 17.49 -43.96 -24.52
C PRO A 1043 17.93 -42.51 -24.79
N MET A 1044 18.97 -42.31 -25.60
CA MET A 1044 19.52 -40.97 -25.87
C MET A 1044 18.70 -40.18 -26.90
N LYS A 1045 18.13 -40.90 -27.87
CA LYS A 1045 17.20 -40.36 -28.84
C LYS A 1045 15.91 -39.93 -28.17
N ASP A 1046 15.34 -40.79 -27.31
CA ASP A 1046 14.07 -40.53 -26.62
C ASP A 1046 14.19 -39.44 -25.56
N ASN A 1047 15.30 -39.39 -24.81
CA ASN A 1047 15.47 -38.43 -23.71
C ASN A 1047 16.15 -37.10 -24.13
N PHE A 1048 16.98 -37.08 -25.19
CA PHE A 1048 17.80 -35.90 -25.56
C PHE A 1048 17.68 -35.47 -27.02
N GLY A 1049 16.81 -36.11 -27.81
CA GLY A 1049 16.61 -35.73 -29.21
C GLY A 1049 17.85 -35.94 -30.08
N VAL A 1050 18.79 -36.81 -29.68
CA VAL A 1050 19.95 -37.16 -30.48
C VAL A 1050 19.46 -37.79 -31.79
N THR A 1051 19.71 -37.11 -32.90
CA THR A 1051 19.30 -37.62 -34.21
C THR A 1051 20.21 -38.77 -34.63
N ALA A 1052 19.68 -39.67 -35.46
CA ALA A 1052 20.48 -40.74 -36.07
C ALA A 1052 21.70 -40.19 -36.83
N SER A 1053 21.60 -38.98 -37.42
CA SER A 1053 22.72 -38.34 -38.12
C SER A 1053 23.84 -37.86 -37.18
N LEU A 1054 23.49 -37.29 -36.03
CA LEU A 1054 24.45 -36.88 -34.99
C LEU A 1054 25.13 -38.09 -34.36
N TYR A 1055 24.35 -39.12 -34.05
CA TYR A 1055 24.87 -40.36 -33.50
C TYR A 1055 25.86 -41.06 -34.45
N VAL A 1056 25.50 -41.14 -35.73
CA VAL A 1056 26.37 -41.65 -36.79
C VAL A 1056 27.65 -40.82 -36.95
N LYS A 1057 27.57 -39.50 -36.71
CA LYS A 1057 28.74 -38.61 -36.73
C LYS A 1057 29.67 -38.88 -35.54
N TRP A 1058 29.16 -39.29 -34.39
CA TRP A 1058 29.96 -39.58 -33.19
C TRP A 1058 30.53 -41.02 -33.20
N ALA A 1059 29.78 -42.01 -33.68
CA ALA A 1059 30.20 -43.41 -33.83
C ALA A 1059 30.90 -43.71 -35.18
N TRP A 1060 31.67 -42.73 -35.66
CA TRP A 1060 32.15 -42.73 -37.04
C TRP A 1060 33.26 -43.75 -37.29
N ARG A 1061 34.05 -44.17 -36.28
CA ARG A 1061 35.10 -45.21 -36.44
C ARG A 1061 34.47 -46.58 -36.67
N SER A 1062 33.48 -46.95 -35.86
CA SER A 1062 32.73 -48.20 -36.03
C SER A 1062 32.02 -48.25 -37.38
N LYS A 1063 31.32 -47.18 -37.75
CA LYS A 1063 30.66 -47.08 -39.06
C LYS A 1063 31.63 -47.27 -40.22
N LEU A 1064 32.76 -46.55 -40.19
CA LEU A 1064 33.74 -46.61 -41.27
C LEU A 1064 34.30 -48.04 -41.44
N LEU A 1065 34.48 -48.80 -40.35
CA LEU A 1065 34.92 -50.19 -40.43
C LEU A 1065 33.83 -51.11 -41.01
N LEU A 1066 32.57 -50.94 -40.63
CA LEU A 1066 31.45 -51.72 -41.17
C LEU A 1066 31.25 -51.51 -42.67
N ASP A 1067 31.34 -50.26 -43.12
CA ASP A 1067 31.25 -49.90 -44.54
C ASP A 1067 32.33 -50.59 -45.39
N ASN A 1068 33.42 -51.05 -44.77
CA ASN A 1068 34.59 -51.65 -45.44
C ASN A 1068 34.83 -53.13 -45.07
N ILE A 1069 34.06 -53.73 -44.16
CA ILE A 1069 34.32 -55.07 -43.61
C ILE A 1069 34.24 -56.18 -44.66
N ASN A 1070 33.44 -55.99 -45.71
CA ASN A 1070 33.22 -56.96 -46.79
C ASN A 1070 34.11 -56.73 -48.01
N ILE A 1071 34.97 -55.71 -47.99
CA ILE A 1071 35.85 -55.36 -49.10
C ILE A 1071 37.16 -56.14 -48.93
N GLU A 1072 37.64 -56.81 -49.97
CA GLU A 1072 38.96 -57.43 -49.93
C GLU A 1072 40.04 -56.38 -49.63
N PRO A 1073 40.98 -56.63 -48.70
CA PRO A 1073 41.97 -55.64 -48.28
C PRO A 1073 42.71 -54.98 -49.45
N LEU A 1074 43.04 -55.76 -50.48
CA LEU A 1074 43.74 -55.28 -51.69
C LEU A 1074 42.91 -54.26 -52.51
N ASN A 1075 41.58 -54.43 -52.55
CA ASN A 1075 40.66 -53.53 -53.25
C ASN A 1075 40.38 -52.24 -52.45
N SER A 1076 40.59 -52.27 -51.13
CA SER A 1076 40.55 -51.08 -50.29
C SER A 1076 41.74 -50.14 -50.57
N VAL A 1077 42.90 -50.69 -50.99
CA VAL A 1077 44.14 -49.93 -51.27
C VAL A 1077 44.01 -48.99 -52.47
N THR A 1078 43.32 -49.41 -53.54
CA THR A 1078 43.20 -48.62 -54.78
C THR A 1078 42.21 -47.46 -54.68
N LYS A 1079 41.35 -47.45 -53.66
CA LYS A 1079 40.35 -46.40 -53.40
C LYS A 1079 40.76 -45.42 -52.28
N MET A 1080 41.92 -45.63 -51.66
CA MET A 1080 42.42 -44.78 -50.56
C MET A 1080 43.18 -43.56 -51.09
N ASN A 1081 42.48 -42.43 -51.25
CA ASN A 1081 43.16 -41.12 -51.25
C ASN A 1081 43.71 -40.84 -49.83
N THR A 1082 44.87 -40.20 -49.79
CA THR A 1082 45.88 -40.16 -48.72
C THR A 1082 45.53 -39.42 -47.42
N GLU A 1083 44.28 -39.01 -47.17
CA GLU A 1083 44.02 -37.97 -46.15
C GLU A 1083 43.39 -38.39 -44.82
N SER A 1084 43.08 -39.67 -44.55
CA SER A 1084 42.70 -40.04 -43.18
C SER A 1084 43.41 -41.28 -42.66
N GLY A 1085 44.25 -41.10 -41.63
CA GLY A 1085 44.91 -42.21 -40.91
C GLY A 1085 43.94 -43.21 -40.29
N GLN A 1086 42.66 -42.87 -40.23
CA GLN A 1086 41.54 -43.69 -39.81
C GLN A 1086 41.24 -44.82 -40.81
N ARG A 1087 41.37 -44.57 -42.13
CA ARG A 1087 41.34 -45.62 -43.16
C ARG A 1087 42.57 -46.51 -43.07
N GLY A 1088 43.70 -45.98 -42.61
CA GLY A 1088 44.93 -46.72 -42.32
C GLY A 1088 44.74 -47.72 -41.18
N LEU A 1089 44.14 -47.30 -40.07
CA LEU A 1089 43.82 -48.18 -38.94
C LEU A 1089 42.88 -49.32 -39.36
N ILE A 1090 41.81 -49.01 -40.10
CA ILE A 1090 40.86 -50.00 -40.62
C ILE A 1090 41.54 -50.96 -41.60
N PHE A 1091 42.39 -50.45 -42.49
CA PHE A 1091 43.19 -51.26 -43.40
C PHE A 1091 44.14 -52.19 -42.65
N TYR A 1092 44.77 -51.72 -41.58
CA TYR A 1092 45.64 -52.51 -40.72
C TYR A 1092 44.87 -53.66 -40.05
N ILE A 1093 43.72 -53.37 -39.44
CA ILE A 1093 42.84 -54.36 -38.83
C ILE A 1093 42.41 -55.41 -39.87
N LEU A 1094 41.88 -54.98 -41.02
CA LEU A 1094 41.43 -55.91 -42.07
C LEU A 1094 42.59 -56.73 -42.65
N SER A 1095 43.74 -56.11 -42.94
CA SER A 1095 44.90 -56.80 -43.53
C SER A 1095 45.45 -57.87 -42.60
N ARG A 1096 45.63 -57.57 -41.31
CA ARG A 1096 46.06 -58.58 -40.31
C ARG A 1096 45.10 -59.75 -40.17
N SER A 1097 43.82 -59.53 -40.46
CA SER A 1097 42.76 -60.49 -40.22
C SER A 1097 42.44 -61.39 -41.41
N TYR A 1098 42.74 -60.93 -42.62
CA TYR A 1098 42.50 -61.63 -43.88
C TYR A 1098 43.74 -62.34 -44.44
N THR A 1099 44.96 -61.87 -44.15
CA THR A 1099 46.18 -62.43 -44.75
C THR A 1099 47.33 -62.62 -43.76
N ASN A 1100 48.13 -63.67 -44.00
CA ASN A 1100 49.44 -63.86 -43.36
C ASN A 1100 50.59 -63.27 -44.21
N ASP A 1101 50.26 -62.61 -45.33
CA ASP A 1101 51.24 -61.99 -46.21
C ASP A 1101 51.96 -60.86 -45.48
N ARG A 1102 53.25 -61.10 -45.22
CA ARG A 1102 54.13 -60.16 -44.54
C ARG A 1102 54.23 -58.83 -45.28
N TYR A 1103 54.13 -58.81 -46.60
CA TYR A 1103 54.25 -57.57 -47.37
C TYR A 1103 53.02 -56.68 -47.22
N SER A 1104 51.81 -57.25 -47.37
CA SER A 1104 50.55 -56.55 -47.14
C SER A 1104 50.44 -56.04 -45.69
N VAL A 1105 50.80 -56.87 -44.71
CA VAL A 1105 50.81 -56.48 -43.29
C VAL A 1105 51.89 -55.43 -43.00
N TYR A 1106 53.08 -55.55 -43.58
CA TYR A 1106 54.17 -54.59 -43.42
C TYR A 1106 53.86 -53.25 -44.07
N SER A 1107 53.22 -53.23 -45.25
CA SER A 1107 52.76 -52.01 -45.92
C SER A 1107 51.64 -51.32 -45.13
N ALA A 1108 50.70 -52.11 -44.57
CA ALA A 1108 49.70 -51.61 -43.64
C ALA A 1108 50.36 -51.03 -42.37
N GLN A 1109 51.33 -51.74 -41.81
CA GLN A 1109 52.07 -51.34 -40.61
C GLN A 1109 53.00 -50.14 -40.88
N GLN A 1110 53.53 -49.95 -42.08
CA GLN A 1110 54.30 -48.77 -42.50
C GLN A 1110 53.39 -47.55 -42.66
N ARG A 1111 52.18 -47.71 -43.19
CA ARG A 1111 51.18 -46.62 -43.24
C ARG A 1111 50.62 -46.29 -41.86
N ASP A 1112 50.44 -47.31 -41.01
CA ASP A 1112 50.09 -47.16 -39.60
C ASP A 1112 51.26 -46.55 -38.79
N LEU A 1113 52.51 -46.89 -39.09
CA LEU A 1113 53.73 -46.27 -38.53
C LEU A 1113 53.98 -44.87 -39.08
N THR A 1114 53.52 -44.54 -40.29
CA THR A 1114 53.52 -43.17 -40.81
C THR A 1114 52.47 -42.34 -40.07
N TYR A 1115 51.42 -42.97 -39.55
CA TYR A 1115 50.36 -42.29 -38.79
C TYR A 1115 50.61 -42.25 -37.28
N ILE A 1116 51.11 -43.33 -36.67
CA ILE A 1116 51.75 -43.35 -35.35
C ILE A 1116 52.93 -42.37 -35.40
N GLY A 1117 53.70 -42.39 -36.48
CA GLY A 1117 54.74 -41.42 -36.81
C GLY A 1117 54.21 -40.00 -36.97
N MET A 1118 53.05 -39.74 -37.57
CA MET A 1118 52.42 -38.40 -37.57
C MET A 1118 51.87 -38.01 -36.19
N ARG A 1119 51.42 -38.98 -35.38
CA ARG A 1119 51.16 -38.81 -33.94
C ARG A 1119 52.42 -38.63 -33.10
N PHE A 1120 53.62 -38.92 -33.63
CA PHE A 1120 54.91 -38.73 -32.95
C PHE A 1120 55.80 -37.67 -33.63
N SER A 1121 55.41 -37.10 -34.77
CA SER A 1121 56.16 -36.06 -35.52
C SER A 1121 55.38 -34.76 -35.71
N SER A 1122 54.12 -34.69 -35.28
CA SER A 1122 53.60 -33.48 -34.64
C SER A 1122 53.99 -33.42 -33.14
N LEU A 1123 54.97 -34.23 -32.74
CA LEU A 1123 55.53 -34.39 -31.39
C LEU A 1123 57.07 -34.37 -31.45
N LEU A 1124 57.62 -33.41 -32.23
CA LEU A 1124 58.94 -32.81 -32.07
C LEU A 1124 58.89 -31.33 -32.43
#